data_AF-A0A1E4I7X8-F1
#
_entry.id   AF-A0A1E4I7X8-F1
#
_cell.length_a   1.000
_cell.length_b   1.000
_cell.length_c   1.000
_cell.angle_alpha   90.00
_cell.angle_beta   90.00
_cell.angle_gamma   90.00
#
_symmetry.space_group_name_H-M   'P 1'
#
loop_
_entity.id
_entity.type
_entity.pdbx_description
1 polymer ?
#
loop_
_entity_poly.entity_id
_entity_poly.type
_entity_poly.pdbx_seq_one_letter_code
_entity_poly.pdbx_strand_id
1 'polypeptide(L)'
;MPPESDNTTASRSESENPALAAPTAHTDHRPRSNRDWWPNQVDLNVLTRTSPASDPLGDDFDYKKAVSQLDFDAVKADIVSVMRTSQDWWPADWGHYGPLFIRMSWHAAGTYRQHDGRGGAGEGAQRFAPLNSWPDNGNLDKARRLLLPVKQKYGRSLSWADLLVLAGNVAHEDMGFETFGFAFGRPDVWQPDEVFWGPEDTWLGDERYSGDAPLELEGALGAVTMGLIYVNPEGPRGSADAVASAHDIRVTFSRMAMNDEETIALVAGGHTFGKAHGAGDPDLVGAPPEGCPVHSGGLGWRNQNGTGKGADTVTSGLEGAWTPTPTQWDNSYWDTLLGYDWELTTSPAGAKQWKPVQPEGQELVPDAHIPGKKNPPMMTTADVALRVDPEFRKIAERFRANPDQFEDAYRRAWFKLLHRDMGPVSRYVGPWVPEEVQLWQDPIPAAEHGTLSDADAAELKKKILASGLTIGQLVHTAWSSAASFRTTDKRGGANGARLRLEPQASWAVNAGTADVIAKLDEIRAGTSVSLADTIVLAGAAAVEKAAADAGVSVSVPFSGGRTDASQDQTDTDTFQYLEPRADGFRNWIAPDVKLSPETLLVDRAYMACGCWAPTPATRSTASSPTPRASCRRTSSATCSTSASSGARRPTRASTRAATRTARSCAPRPPPTSCSARTRSCAASRRSTPPTTPRSGSCRTSSRPGPRSWTWTGSTAPRRPGVPSCRGRPRPRGRGTIRAMIAPGTTRHDVERWSLREGAPWLIRGEKPGTALARMLPFTILVGVAGPVFTVLGAVLPADDTGTVDLTPEDSLRLLLVLLVGLVVPVAVMVVFLRLRRRHECRTAARPGRWASSARSCRAGSST
;
A
#
# COMPACT_ATOMS: atom_id res chain seq x y z
N MET A 1 -17.99 -44.70 -21.39
CA MET A 1 -16.90 -45.65 -21.71
C MET A 1 -16.88 -46.11 -23.18
N PRO A 2 -16.76 -45.21 -24.18
CA PRO A 2 -15.50 -45.14 -24.92
C PRO A 2 -14.39 -44.55 -24.03
N PRO A 3 -13.10 -44.64 -24.40
CA PRO A 3 -12.07 -43.84 -23.74
C PRO A 3 -12.28 -42.36 -24.08
N GLU A 4 -12.20 -41.50 -23.08
CA GLU A 4 -12.10 -40.06 -23.28
C GLU A 4 -10.68 -39.72 -23.77
N SER A 5 -10.54 -38.63 -24.53
CA SER A 5 -9.25 -38.18 -25.04
C SER A 5 -8.59 -37.25 -24.02
N ASP A 6 -7.37 -37.60 -23.58
CA ASP A 6 -6.54 -36.83 -22.62
C ASP A 6 -6.12 -35.44 -23.15
N ASN A 7 -7.06 -34.51 -23.33
CA ASN A 7 -6.78 -33.19 -23.91
C ASN A 7 -7.78 -32.06 -23.53
N THR A 8 -8.50 -32.20 -22.41
CA THR A 8 -9.51 -31.22 -21.94
C THR A 8 -9.24 -30.65 -20.54
N THR A 9 -8.03 -30.87 -19.99
CA THR A 9 -7.60 -30.32 -18.69
C THR A 9 -6.22 -29.64 -18.77
N ALA A 10 -5.97 -28.91 -19.84
CA ALA A 10 -4.84 -27.99 -19.92
C ALA A 10 -5.16 -26.73 -19.09
N SER A 11 -4.84 -26.77 -17.79
CA SER A 11 -4.87 -25.58 -16.93
C SER A 11 -3.88 -24.54 -17.48
N ARG A 12 -4.29 -23.28 -17.45
CA ARG A 12 -3.41 -22.13 -17.64
C ARG A 12 -2.90 -21.72 -16.26
N SER A 13 -1.67 -22.11 -15.96
CA SER A 13 -0.95 -21.99 -14.68
C SER A 13 -1.63 -22.57 -13.43
N GLU A 14 -0.82 -22.89 -12.43
CA GLU A 14 -1.24 -23.31 -11.09
C GLU A 14 -1.37 -22.11 -10.13
N SER A 15 -1.68 -20.90 -10.63
CA SER A 15 -1.82 -19.70 -9.79
C SER A 15 -2.48 -18.48 -10.46
N GLU A 16 -2.97 -18.61 -11.70
CA GLU A 16 -3.54 -17.51 -12.48
C GLU A 16 -4.79 -16.84 -11.83
N ASN A 17 -5.07 -15.60 -12.26
CA ASN A 17 -6.37 -14.98 -12.07
C ASN A 17 -7.35 -15.78 -12.95
N PRO A 18 -8.53 -16.21 -12.47
CA PRO A 18 -9.32 -17.26 -13.14
C PRO A 18 -9.88 -16.91 -14.53
N ALA A 19 -9.62 -15.69 -15.03
CA ALA A 19 -9.75 -15.34 -16.44
C ALA A 19 -8.59 -14.48 -16.96
N LEU A 20 -8.17 -13.44 -16.22
CA LEU A 20 -7.30 -12.42 -16.81
C LEU A 20 -5.85 -12.88 -16.91
N ALA A 21 -5.43 -13.20 -18.14
CA ALA A 21 -4.06 -13.57 -18.48
C ALA A 21 -3.03 -12.60 -17.88
N ALA A 22 -1.98 -13.17 -17.26
CA ALA A 22 -0.90 -12.42 -16.64
C ALA A 22 -0.25 -11.43 -17.64
N PRO A 23 -0.16 -10.12 -17.34
CA PRO A 23 0.50 -9.16 -18.22
C PRO A 23 1.97 -9.53 -18.46
N THR A 24 2.43 -9.51 -19.71
CA THR A 24 3.83 -9.84 -20.04
C THR A 24 4.72 -8.58 -20.07
N ALA A 25 5.89 -8.65 -19.44
CA ALA A 25 6.85 -7.54 -19.43
C ALA A 25 7.66 -7.47 -20.74
N HIS A 26 7.38 -6.48 -21.59
CA HIS A 26 8.15 -6.23 -22.81
C HIS A 26 9.44 -5.44 -22.49
N THR A 27 10.59 -6.13 -22.51
CA THR A 27 11.90 -5.60 -22.09
C THR A 27 12.89 -5.38 -23.23
N ASP A 28 12.55 -5.82 -24.44
CA ASP A 28 13.37 -5.90 -25.65
C ASP A 28 13.66 -4.55 -26.32
N HIS A 29 12.84 -3.52 -26.05
CA HIS A 29 12.92 -2.22 -26.74
C HIS A 29 13.16 -1.00 -25.82
N ARG A 30 13.28 -1.19 -24.49
CA ARG A 30 13.56 -0.07 -23.58
C ARG A 30 15.06 0.25 -23.47
N PRO A 31 15.46 1.52 -23.25
CA PRO A 31 16.82 1.84 -22.86
C PRO A 31 17.26 1.10 -21.60
N ARG A 32 18.55 0.73 -21.53
CA ARG A 32 19.16 0.16 -20.32
C ARG A 32 19.50 1.27 -19.33
N SER A 33 19.03 1.10 -18.11
CA SER A 33 19.41 1.87 -16.92
C SER A 33 20.71 1.33 -16.30
N ASN A 34 21.24 2.02 -15.30
CA ASN A 34 22.36 1.51 -14.50
C ASN A 34 22.01 0.18 -13.79
N ARG A 35 20.77 -0.01 -13.34
CA ARG A 35 20.34 -1.25 -12.65
C ARG A 35 20.29 -2.46 -13.59
N ASP A 36 20.20 -2.25 -14.91
CA ASP A 36 20.31 -3.33 -15.91
C ASP A 36 21.77 -3.81 -16.13
N TRP A 37 22.76 -3.04 -15.65
CA TRP A 37 24.18 -3.44 -15.64
C TRP A 37 24.65 -3.89 -14.25
N TRP A 38 24.07 -3.31 -13.20
CA TRP A 38 24.39 -3.59 -11.80
C TRP A 38 23.10 -3.87 -11.00
N PRO A 39 22.45 -5.04 -11.17
CA PRO A 39 21.16 -5.35 -10.54
C PRO A 39 21.21 -5.33 -9.00
N ASN A 40 22.37 -5.69 -8.43
CA ASN A 40 22.61 -5.68 -6.98
C ASN A 40 23.17 -4.33 -6.47
N GLN A 41 23.08 -3.24 -7.25
CA GLN A 41 23.42 -1.90 -6.78
C GLN A 41 22.36 -1.41 -5.79
N VAL A 42 22.80 -0.82 -4.67
CA VAL A 42 21.90 -0.19 -3.69
C VAL A 42 21.09 0.92 -4.37
N ASP A 43 19.77 0.76 -4.38
CA ASP A 43 18.86 1.74 -4.96
C ASP A 43 18.57 2.88 -3.97
N LEU A 44 19.08 4.07 -4.28
CA LEU A 44 18.84 5.28 -3.49
C LEU A 44 17.61 6.07 -3.96
N ASN A 45 17.01 5.73 -5.11
CA ASN A 45 15.86 6.47 -5.64
C ASN A 45 14.64 6.34 -4.74
N VAL A 46 14.52 5.23 -3.99
CA VAL A 46 13.47 5.03 -2.98
C VAL A 46 13.40 6.18 -1.96
N LEU A 47 14.53 6.83 -1.65
CA LEU A 47 14.58 7.97 -0.72
C LEU A 47 14.02 9.27 -1.31
N THR A 48 13.75 9.32 -2.62
CA THR A 48 13.13 10.47 -3.33
C THR A 48 11.62 10.30 -3.54
N ARG A 49 11.00 9.39 -2.77
CA ARG A 49 9.59 8.94 -2.83
C ARG A 49 8.56 10.03 -3.15
N THR A 50 8.66 11.19 -2.51
CA THR A 50 7.83 12.38 -2.81
C THR A 50 8.75 13.58 -2.94
N SER A 51 9.46 13.68 -4.07
CA SER A 51 10.21 14.89 -4.42
C SER A 51 9.27 16.09 -4.44
N PRO A 52 9.52 17.20 -3.72
CA PRO A 52 8.65 18.38 -3.74
C PRO A 52 8.44 18.94 -5.16
N ALA A 53 9.42 18.76 -6.06
CA ALA A 53 9.31 19.12 -7.47
C ALA A 53 8.31 18.26 -8.28
N SER A 54 7.76 17.19 -7.70
CA SER A 54 6.67 16.38 -8.29
C SER A 54 5.27 16.80 -7.82
N ASP A 55 5.16 17.62 -6.76
CA ASP A 55 3.87 18.03 -6.20
C ASP A 55 3.34 19.31 -6.90
N PRO A 56 2.20 19.26 -7.62
CA PRO A 56 1.61 20.40 -8.30
C PRO A 56 0.85 21.37 -7.37
N LEU A 57 0.71 21.06 -6.07
CA LEU A 57 0.05 21.88 -5.06
C LEU A 57 1.06 22.76 -4.29
N GLY A 58 2.30 22.30 -4.15
CA GLY A 58 3.44 23.02 -3.57
C GLY A 58 3.49 23.05 -2.03
N ASP A 59 4.67 23.35 -1.49
CA ASP A 59 5.03 23.22 -0.06
C ASP A 59 4.06 23.93 0.92
N ASP A 60 3.40 25.02 0.49
CA ASP A 60 2.45 25.79 1.31
C ASP A 60 1.05 25.13 1.42
N PHE A 61 0.79 23.99 0.75
CA PHE A 61 -0.54 23.38 0.71
C PHE A 61 -0.84 22.44 1.89
N ASP A 62 -1.56 22.96 2.88
CA ASP A 62 -2.14 22.17 3.98
C ASP A 62 -3.43 21.45 3.54
N TYR A 63 -3.31 20.15 3.25
CA TYR A 63 -4.46 19.29 2.95
C TYR A 63 -5.45 19.15 4.12
N LYS A 64 -4.96 19.08 5.37
CA LYS A 64 -5.82 18.91 6.57
C LYS A 64 -6.77 20.10 6.71
N LYS A 65 -6.26 21.31 6.47
CA LYS A 65 -7.04 22.54 6.38
C LYS A 65 -7.96 22.57 5.16
N ALA A 66 -7.51 22.13 3.99
CA ALA A 66 -8.31 22.12 2.76
C ALA A 66 -9.52 21.18 2.83
N VAL A 67 -9.36 19.99 3.43
CA VAL A 67 -10.45 19.00 3.60
C VAL A 67 -11.40 19.37 4.74
N SER A 68 -10.91 20.04 5.79
CA SER A 68 -11.75 20.58 6.89
C SER A 68 -12.73 21.69 6.45
N GLN A 69 -12.65 22.14 5.20
CA GLN A 69 -13.52 23.17 4.60
C GLN A 69 -14.57 22.58 3.63
N LEU A 70 -14.64 21.25 3.49
CA LEU A 70 -15.67 20.60 2.67
C LEU A 70 -17.05 20.63 3.34
N ASP A 71 -18.08 20.73 2.51
CA ASP A 71 -19.42 20.26 2.85
C ASP A 71 -19.44 18.74 2.72
N PHE A 72 -19.21 18.04 3.84
CA PHE A 72 -19.08 16.59 3.88
C PHE A 72 -20.37 15.87 3.45
N ASP A 73 -21.54 16.38 3.86
CA ASP A 73 -22.83 15.79 3.50
C ASP A 73 -23.12 15.96 2.00
N ALA A 74 -22.72 17.08 1.39
CA ALA A 74 -22.79 17.24 -0.07
C ALA A 74 -21.85 16.28 -0.82
N VAL A 75 -20.63 16.01 -0.30
CA VAL A 75 -19.73 15.00 -0.89
C VAL A 75 -20.37 13.61 -0.84
N LYS A 76 -20.98 13.24 0.30
CA LYS A 76 -21.73 11.99 0.46
C LYS A 76 -22.90 11.90 -0.52
N ALA A 77 -23.70 12.97 -0.65
CA ALA A 77 -24.84 13.03 -1.58
C ALA A 77 -24.43 12.91 -3.05
N ASP A 78 -23.31 13.52 -3.48
CA ASP A 78 -22.79 13.34 -4.85
C ASP A 78 -22.33 11.90 -5.11
N ILE A 79 -21.70 11.24 -4.14
CA ILE A 79 -21.28 9.85 -4.27
C ILE A 79 -22.51 8.93 -4.43
N VAL A 80 -23.57 9.15 -3.63
CA VAL A 80 -24.87 8.46 -3.81
C VAL A 80 -25.46 8.73 -5.20
N SER A 81 -25.40 9.98 -5.68
CA SER A 81 -25.85 10.35 -7.02
C SER A 81 -25.09 9.58 -8.12
N VAL A 82 -23.76 9.48 -8.01
CA VAL A 82 -22.93 8.66 -8.92
C VAL A 82 -23.29 7.19 -8.82
N MET A 83 -23.43 6.62 -7.61
CA MET A 83 -23.76 5.20 -7.42
C MET A 83 -25.07 4.79 -8.09
N ARG A 84 -26.07 5.68 -8.08
CA ARG A 84 -27.41 5.45 -8.63
C ARG A 84 -27.58 5.92 -10.08
N THR A 85 -26.52 6.46 -10.71
CA THR A 85 -26.55 6.97 -12.10
C THR A 85 -25.67 6.13 -13.01
N SER A 86 -26.21 4.96 -13.43
CA SER A 86 -25.58 4.06 -14.40
C SER A 86 -25.12 4.79 -15.67
N GLN A 87 -23.97 4.37 -16.21
CA GLN A 87 -23.30 5.01 -17.34
C GLN A 87 -23.21 4.03 -18.52
N ASP A 88 -23.57 4.47 -19.73
CA ASP A 88 -23.58 3.61 -20.93
C ASP A 88 -22.21 2.95 -21.23
N TRP A 89 -21.10 3.57 -20.83
CA TRP A 89 -19.76 3.04 -21.04
C TRP A 89 -19.36 1.94 -20.04
N TRP A 90 -20.04 1.85 -18.90
CA TRP A 90 -19.86 0.78 -17.90
C TRP A 90 -21.14 0.60 -17.06
N PRO A 91 -22.18 -0.08 -17.55
CA PRO A 91 -23.47 -0.16 -16.87
C PRO A 91 -23.38 -0.74 -15.46
N ALA A 92 -24.16 -0.19 -14.52
CA ALA A 92 -24.19 -0.66 -13.13
C ALA A 92 -24.97 -1.98 -12.99
N ASP A 93 -24.40 -2.98 -12.32
CA ASP A 93 -25.11 -4.21 -11.92
C ASP A 93 -26.35 -3.84 -11.08
N TRP A 94 -27.53 -4.36 -11.43
CA TRP A 94 -28.84 -4.01 -10.84
C TRP A 94 -29.15 -2.50 -10.79
N GLY A 95 -28.42 -1.66 -11.53
CA GLY A 95 -28.54 -0.20 -11.50
C GLY A 95 -27.79 0.50 -10.37
N HIS A 96 -26.92 -0.17 -9.61
CA HIS A 96 -26.22 0.42 -8.45
C HIS A 96 -24.73 0.05 -8.39
N TYR A 97 -23.83 1.05 -8.37
CA TYR A 97 -22.37 0.81 -8.30
C TYR A 97 -21.82 0.54 -6.89
N GLY A 98 -22.66 0.53 -5.85
CA GLY A 98 -22.24 0.36 -4.46
C GLY A 98 -21.29 -0.82 -4.24
N PRO A 99 -21.60 -2.04 -4.69
CA PRO A 99 -20.71 -3.19 -4.52
C PRO A 99 -19.36 -3.03 -5.23
N LEU A 100 -19.33 -2.37 -6.40
CA LEU A 100 -18.10 -2.05 -7.12
C LEU A 100 -17.24 -1.03 -6.35
N PHE A 101 -17.85 -0.07 -5.65
CA PHE A 101 -17.15 0.89 -4.79
C PHE A 101 -16.69 0.26 -3.47
N ILE A 102 -17.47 -0.66 -2.88
CA ILE A 102 -17.01 -1.49 -1.74
C ILE A 102 -15.75 -2.26 -2.13
N ARG A 103 -15.76 -2.98 -3.26
CA ARG A 103 -14.57 -3.66 -3.79
C ARG A 103 -13.42 -2.68 -4.05
N MET A 104 -13.68 -1.53 -4.66
CA MET A 104 -12.63 -0.54 -4.92
C MET A 104 -11.95 -0.05 -3.63
N SER A 105 -12.71 0.19 -2.56
CA SER A 105 -12.20 0.59 -1.24
C SER A 105 -11.50 -0.57 -0.51
N TRP A 106 -12.04 -1.79 -0.57
CA TRP A 106 -11.41 -3.03 -0.08
C TRP A 106 -10.02 -3.22 -0.69
N HIS A 107 -9.92 -3.15 -2.02
CA HIS A 107 -8.66 -3.30 -2.75
C HIS A 107 -7.69 -2.12 -2.57
N ALA A 108 -8.17 -0.93 -2.17
CA ALA A 108 -7.30 0.20 -1.86
C ALA A 108 -6.60 -0.01 -0.51
N ALA A 109 -7.38 -0.29 0.54
CA ALA A 109 -6.87 -0.55 1.88
C ALA A 109 -6.19 -1.93 2.02
N GLY A 110 -6.59 -2.89 1.20
CA GLY A 110 -6.20 -4.30 1.27
C GLY A 110 -4.75 -4.62 0.88
N THR A 111 -3.92 -3.65 0.48
CA THR A 111 -2.51 -3.91 0.15
C THR A 111 -1.55 -3.75 1.35
N TYR A 112 -2.07 -3.35 2.52
CA TYR A 112 -1.31 -3.06 3.74
C TYR A 112 -0.66 -4.30 4.37
N ARG A 113 0.62 -4.20 4.76
CA ARG A 113 1.34 -5.28 5.46
C ARG A 113 1.90 -4.79 6.79
N GLN A 114 1.48 -5.41 7.90
CA GLN A 114 1.83 -4.92 9.24
C GLN A 114 3.33 -4.97 9.56
N HIS A 115 4.08 -5.87 8.92
CA HIS A 115 5.51 -6.05 9.11
C HIS A 115 6.33 -4.80 8.77
N ASP A 116 5.93 -4.00 7.78
CA ASP A 116 6.65 -2.76 7.38
C ASP A 116 5.73 -1.54 7.21
N GLY A 117 4.42 -1.72 7.39
CA GLY A 117 3.40 -0.69 7.25
C GLY A 117 3.15 -0.24 5.81
N ARG A 118 3.78 -0.86 4.81
CA ARG A 118 3.67 -0.48 3.39
C ARG A 118 2.36 -0.97 2.79
N GLY A 119 1.89 -0.27 1.77
CA GLY A 119 0.57 -0.49 1.17
C GLY A 119 -0.55 0.14 2.00
N GLY A 120 -1.78 -0.08 1.56
CA GLY A 120 -2.97 0.57 2.12
C GLY A 120 -3.48 1.72 1.24
N ALA A 121 -4.49 2.43 1.77
CA ALA A 121 -5.19 3.51 1.10
C ALA A 121 -4.62 4.91 1.40
N GLY A 122 -3.78 5.06 2.43
CA GLY A 122 -3.33 6.32 3.01
C GLY A 122 -2.62 7.31 2.07
N GLU A 123 -2.20 6.84 0.89
CA GLU A 123 -1.51 7.59 -0.16
C GLU A 123 -2.29 7.58 -1.50
N GLY A 124 -3.39 6.82 -1.58
CA GLY A 124 -4.22 6.66 -2.79
C GLY A 124 -3.57 5.84 -3.90
N ALA A 125 -2.53 5.05 -3.59
CA ALA A 125 -1.62 4.40 -4.55
C ALA A 125 -2.28 3.51 -5.62
N GLN A 126 -3.51 3.01 -5.40
CA GLN A 126 -4.28 2.20 -6.38
C GLN A 126 -4.49 2.90 -7.75
N ARG A 127 -4.29 4.22 -7.84
CA ARG A 127 -4.33 4.96 -9.13
C ARG A 127 -3.03 4.91 -9.95
N PHE A 128 -1.93 4.43 -9.38
CA PHE A 128 -0.62 4.34 -10.04
C PHE A 128 -0.14 2.89 -10.23
N ALA A 129 0.87 2.69 -11.07
CA ALA A 129 1.58 1.43 -11.19
C ALA A 129 2.25 1.02 -9.86
N PRO A 130 2.42 -0.29 -9.57
CA PRO A 130 1.84 -1.42 -10.30
C PRO A 130 0.36 -1.65 -9.97
N LEU A 131 -0.14 -1.10 -8.86
CA LEU A 131 -1.45 -1.43 -8.29
C LEU A 131 -2.62 -1.14 -9.23
N ASN A 132 -2.52 -0.10 -10.06
CA ASN A 132 -3.56 0.24 -11.04
C ASN A 132 -3.79 -0.83 -12.11
N SER A 133 -2.85 -1.78 -12.26
CA SER A 133 -2.76 -2.78 -13.33
C SER A 133 -2.57 -4.22 -12.81
N TRP A 134 -2.56 -4.43 -11.50
CA TRP A 134 -2.64 -5.76 -10.89
C TRP A 134 -3.87 -6.52 -11.41
N PRO A 135 -3.78 -7.83 -11.73
CA PRO A 135 -4.93 -8.61 -12.22
C PRO A 135 -6.13 -8.58 -11.27
N ASP A 136 -5.90 -8.66 -9.96
CA ASP A 136 -6.95 -8.60 -8.94
C ASP A 136 -7.59 -7.19 -8.82
N ASN A 137 -6.93 -6.15 -9.35
CA ASN A 137 -7.51 -4.81 -9.49
C ASN A 137 -8.24 -4.61 -10.84
N GLY A 138 -8.51 -5.69 -11.56
CA GLY A 138 -9.29 -5.72 -12.79
C GLY A 138 -10.58 -4.91 -12.70
N ASN A 139 -10.81 -4.06 -13.71
CA ASN A 139 -11.93 -3.14 -13.83
C ASN A 139 -12.10 -2.07 -12.71
N LEU A 140 -11.18 -1.96 -11.75
CA LEU A 140 -11.19 -0.86 -10.79
C LEU A 140 -10.76 0.48 -11.42
N ASP A 141 -10.13 0.47 -12.58
CA ASP A 141 -9.95 1.66 -13.42
C ASP A 141 -11.31 2.29 -13.81
N LYS A 142 -12.34 1.46 -14.07
CA LYS A 142 -13.72 1.89 -14.33
C LYS A 142 -14.33 2.52 -13.08
N ALA A 143 -14.17 1.85 -11.92
CA ALA A 143 -14.64 2.36 -10.62
C ALA A 143 -14.04 3.74 -10.27
N ARG A 144 -12.71 3.88 -10.40
CA ARG A 144 -12.00 5.17 -10.20
C ARG A 144 -12.48 6.24 -11.21
N ARG A 145 -12.78 5.86 -12.44
CA ARG A 145 -13.28 6.78 -13.49
C ARG A 145 -14.71 7.28 -13.21
N LEU A 146 -15.59 6.46 -12.62
CA LEU A 146 -16.94 6.88 -12.23
C LEU A 146 -16.93 8.01 -11.18
N LEU A 147 -15.93 8.04 -10.29
CA LEU A 147 -15.79 9.05 -9.24
C LEU A 147 -15.07 10.34 -9.70
N LEU A 148 -14.59 10.40 -10.94
CA LEU A 148 -13.92 11.57 -11.51
C LEU A 148 -14.75 12.88 -11.42
N PRO A 149 -16.08 12.89 -11.66
CA PRO A 149 -16.88 14.10 -11.51
C PRO A 149 -16.89 14.65 -10.07
N VAL A 150 -16.90 13.77 -9.06
CA VAL A 150 -16.82 14.14 -7.64
C VAL A 150 -15.47 14.79 -7.35
N LYS A 151 -14.37 14.14 -7.79
CA LYS A 151 -13.01 14.70 -7.66
C LYS A 151 -12.88 16.05 -8.37
N GLN A 152 -13.50 16.21 -9.54
CA GLN A 152 -13.48 17.47 -10.30
C GLN A 152 -14.25 18.59 -9.59
N LYS A 153 -15.41 18.30 -9.00
CA LYS A 153 -16.22 19.28 -8.25
C LYS A 153 -15.52 19.78 -6.98
N TYR A 154 -14.87 18.89 -6.23
CA TYR A 154 -14.20 19.25 -4.96
C TYR A 154 -12.70 19.55 -5.08
N GLY A 155 -12.10 19.32 -6.26
CA GLY A 155 -10.76 19.78 -6.63
C GLY A 155 -9.66 19.29 -5.69
N ARG A 156 -8.92 20.22 -5.10
CA ARG A 156 -7.81 19.94 -4.15
C ARG A 156 -8.26 19.74 -2.70
N SER A 157 -9.49 20.10 -2.34
CA SER A 157 -9.99 19.93 -0.97
C SER A 157 -10.36 18.48 -0.64
N LEU A 158 -10.59 17.64 -1.67
CA LEU A 158 -10.82 16.20 -1.53
C LEU A 158 -9.71 15.45 -2.27
N SER A 159 -8.90 14.64 -1.59
CA SER A 159 -7.88 13.80 -2.23
C SER A 159 -8.51 12.60 -2.93
N TRP A 160 -7.77 11.95 -3.84
CA TRP A 160 -8.14 10.60 -4.28
C TRP A 160 -7.98 9.61 -3.14
N ALA A 161 -6.93 9.73 -2.32
CA ALA A 161 -6.70 8.85 -1.19
C ALA A 161 -7.90 8.76 -0.23
N ASP A 162 -8.57 9.87 0.12
CA ASP A 162 -9.80 9.85 0.92
C ASP A 162 -11.02 9.41 0.07
N LEU A 163 -11.19 9.91 -1.16
CA LEU A 163 -12.35 9.59 -2.01
C LEU A 163 -12.45 8.10 -2.37
N LEU A 164 -11.32 7.42 -2.58
CA LEU A 164 -11.26 5.99 -2.94
C LEU A 164 -11.79 5.07 -1.83
N VAL A 165 -11.69 5.48 -0.56
CA VAL A 165 -12.21 4.70 0.59
C VAL A 165 -13.53 5.24 1.13
N LEU A 166 -13.79 6.54 0.98
CA LEU A 166 -15.10 7.14 1.25
C LEU A 166 -16.19 6.51 0.36
N ALA A 167 -15.90 6.24 -0.91
CA ALA A 167 -16.88 5.69 -1.85
C ALA A 167 -17.49 4.36 -1.38
N GLY A 168 -16.68 3.41 -0.91
CA GLY A 168 -17.15 2.16 -0.32
C GLY A 168 -17.82 2.34 1.04
N ASN A 169 -17.43 3.34 1.84
CA ASN A 169 -18.12 3.64 3.10
C ASN A 169 -19.54 4.19 2.86
N VAL A 170 -19.70 5.09 1.89
CA VAL A 170 -21.01 5.64 1.49
C VAL A 170 -21.85 4.59 0.77
N ALA A 171 -21.23 3.65 0.03
CA ALA A 171 -21.92 2.52 -0.60
C ALA A 171 -22.63 1.62 0.41
N HIS A 172 -21.97 1.32 1.53
CA HIS A 172 -22.57 0.57 2.64
C HIS A 172 -23.79 1.28 3.21
N GLU A 173 -23.66 2.56 3.56
CA GLU A 173 -24.77 3.36 4.13
C GLU A 173 -25.97 3.42 3.17
N ASP A 174 -25.73 3.65 1.88
CA ASP A 174 -26.78 3.76 0.86
C ASP A 174 -27.51 2.43 0.55
N MET A 175 -26.87 1.30 0.87
CA MET A 175 -27.43 -0.05 0.79
C MET A 175 -27.93 -0.59 2.14
N GLY A 176 -27.93 0.24 3.20
CA GLY A 176 -28.60 -0.06 4.48
C GLY A 176 -27.71 -0.57 5.62
N PHE A 177 -26.38 -0.44 5.53
CA PHE A 177 -25.45 -0.80 6.61
C PHE A 177 -24.94 0.44 7.37
N GLU A 178 -25.11 0.46 8.70
CA GLU A 178 -24.59 1.55 9.54
C GLU A 178 -23.08 1.35 9.82
N THR A 179 -22.23 2.03 9.05
CA THR A 179 -20.78 2.01 9.27
C THR A 179 -20.41 2.66 10.60
N PHE A 180 -19.31 2.20 11.21
CA PHE A 180 -18.84 2.69 12.52
C PHE A 180 -18.44 4.18 12.51
N GLY A 181 -18.16 4.74 11.33
CA GLY A 181 -17.73 6.12 11.11
C GLY A 181 -16.72 6.21 9.97
N PHE A 182 -16.21 7.42 9.72
CA PHE A 182 -15.20 7.67 8.68
C PHE A 182 -14.35 8.90 9.01
N ALA A 183 -13.04 8.81 8.75
CA ALA A 183 -12.11 9.93 8.88
C ALA A 183 -11.45 10.28 7.55
N PHE A 184 -11.41 11.58 7.25
CA PHE A 184 -10.59 12.19 6.21
C PHE A 184 -9.19 12.51 6.76
N GLY A 185 -8.24 12.82 5.87
CA GLY A 185 -6.88 13.23 6.22
C GLY A 185 -5.76 12.50 5.48
N ARG A 186 -6.07 11.75 4.42
CA ARG A 186 -5.09 11.09 3.55
C ARG A 186 -4.68 12.06 2.43
N PRO A 187 -3.46 12.63 2.41
CA PRO A 187 -3.00 13.44 1.28
C PRO A 187 -2.77 12.57 0.04
N ASP A 188 -2.85 13.18 -1.15
CA ASP A 188 -2.50 12.52 -2.41
C ASP A 188 -0.98 12.52 -2.62
N VAL A 189 -0.42 11.40 -3.11
CA VAL A 189 0.95 11.37 -3.68
C VAL A 189 0.93 11.56 -5.21
N TRP A 190 2.07 11.88 -5.82
CA TRP A 190 2.15 12.32 -7.22
C TRP A 190 2.97 11.42 -8.15
N GLN A 191 3.61 10.40 -7.60
CA GLN A 191 4.34 9.36 -8.33
C GLN A 191 4.13 8.00 -7.65
N PRO A 192 4.32 6.86 -8.36
CA PRO A 192 4.25 5.52 -7.76
C PRO A 192 5.36 5.27 -6.74
N ASP A 193 5.16 4.25 -5.92
CA ASP A 193 6.04 3.90 -4.82
C ASP A 193 6.71 2.54 -5.01
N GLU A 194 8.05 2.55 -4.98
CA GLU A 194 8.88 1.34 -5.01
C GLU A 194 8.70 0.55 -3.70
N VAL A 195 7.82 -0.46 -3.76
CA VAL A 195 7.51 -1.42 -2.71
C VAL A 195 7.83 -2.81 -3.22
N PHE A 196 8.55 -3.61 -2.42
CA PHE A 196 8.78 -5.01 -2.71
C PHE A 196 7.50 -5.82 -2.48
N TRP A 197 6.81 -6.19 -3.57
CA TRP A 197 5.56 -6.96 -3.56
C TRP A 197 5.77 -8.49 -3.66
N GLY A 198 7.00 -8.91 -3.89
CA GLY A 198 7.43 -10.30 -4.05
C GLY A 198 8.65 -10.42 -4.96
N PRO A 199 9.30 -11.60 -5.01
CA PRO A 199 10.46 -11.85 -5.87
C PRO A 199 10.11 -12.07 -7.35
N GLU A 200 8.85 -12.34 -7.68
CA GLU A 200 8.43 -12.88 -8.99
C GLU A 200 8.57 -11.86 -10.13
N ASP A 201 9.04 -12.32 -11.30
CA ASP A 201 9.10 -11.52 -12.54
C ASP A 201 7.82 -11.65 -13.42
N THR A 202 6.96 -12.63 -13.12
CA THR A 202 5.63 -12.80 -13.72
C THR A 202 4.51 -12.40 -12.77
N TRP A 203 3.50 -11.67 -13.26
CA TRP A 203 2.23 -11.56 -12.53
C TRP A 203 1.61 -12.94 -12.35
N LEU A 204 0.96 -13.14 -11.20
CA LEU A 204 0.33 -14.38 -10.79
C LEU A 204 1.31 -15.55 -10.60
N GLY A 205 2.63 -15.29 -10.47
CA GLY A 205 3.60 -16.26 -9.98
C GLY A 205 3.57 -16.42 -8.45
N ASP A 206 4.05 -17.56 -7.95
CA ASP A 206 3.99 -17.99 -6.55
C ASP A 206 5.36 -18.36 -5.92
N GLU A 207 6.47 -17.81 -6.43
CA GLU A 207 7.86 -18.07 -5.95
C GLU A 207 8.17 -17.54 -4.52
N ARG A 208 7.13 -17.37 -3.71
CA ARG A 208 7.14 -16.85 -2.34
C ARG A 208 6.89 -17.91 -1.27
N TYR A 209 6.67 -19.17 -1.65
CA TYR A 209 6.46 -20.28 -0.71
C TYR A 209 7.75 -21.04 -0.40
N SER A 210 7.96 -21.34 0.88
CA SER A 210 9.17 -22.02 1.40
C SER A 210 9.00 -23.52 1.66
N GLY A 211 7.80 -24.06 1.40
CA GLY A 211 7.48 -25.49 1.51
C GLY A 211 6.14 -25.81 0.84
N ASP A 212 5.92 -27.10 0.53
CA ASP A 212 4.84 -27.55 -0.36
C ASP A 212 3.49 -27.85 0.33
N ALA A 213 3.48 -28.18 1.62
CA ALA A 213 2.26 -28.46 2.39
C ALA A 213 2.50 -28.42 3.92
N PRO A 214 1.79 -27.55 4.68
CA PRO A 214 1.03 -26.40 4.20
C PRO A 214 1.94 -25.41 3.45
N LEU A 215 1.35 -24.47 2.72
CA LEU A 215 2.11 -23.51 1.91
C LEU A 215 2.68 -22.39 2.79
N GLU A 216 3.91 -22.58 3.27
CA GLU A 216 4.60 -21.67 4.19
C GLU A 216 5.12 -20.42 3.47
N LEU A 217 4.30 -19.37 3.45
CA LEU A 217 4.57 -18.08 2.80
C LEU A 217 5.79 -17.35 3.42
N GLU A 218 6.90 -17.21 2.70
CA GLU A 218 8.14 -16.69 3.31
C GLU A 218 8.04 -15.20 3.70
N GLY A 219 8.60 -14.87 4.86
CA GLY A 219 8.96 -13.50 5.24
C GLY A 219 7.77 -12.56 5.45
N ALA A 220 7.83 -11.39 4.82
CA ALA A 220 6.98 -10.24 5.13
C ALA A 220 5.81 -10.00 4.15
N LEU A 221 5.63 -10.88 3.16
CA LEU A 221 4.59 -10.74 2.13
C LEU A 221 3.21 -11.06 2.71
N GLY A 222 2.19 -10.28 2.30
CA GLY A 222 0.83 -10.37 2.82
C GLY A 222 -0.18 -11.04 1.89
N ALA A 223 0.25 -11.49 0.71
CA ALA A 223 -0.60 -12.13 -0.31
C ALA A 223 0.06 -13.39 -0.86
N VAL A 224 -0.74 -14.38 -1.26
CA VAL A 224 -0.29 -15.71 -1.72
C VAL A 224 0.31 -15.75 -3.12
N THR A 225 0.10 -14.70 -3.93
CA THR A 225 0.55 -14.68 -5.33
C THR A 225 0.81 -13.24 -5.78
N MET A 226 1.75 -13.03 -6.70
CA MET A 226 2.06 -11.70 -7.22
C MET A 226 0.87 -11.07 -7.95
N GLY A 227 0.39 -9.90 -7.50
CA GLY A 227 -0.74 -9.19 -8.12
C GLY A 227 -2.13 -9.56 -7.60
N LEU A 228 -2.22 -10.37 -6.54
CA LEU A 228 -3.43 -10.57 -5.73
C LEU A 228 -3.39 -9.70 -4.46
N ILE A 229 -4.55 -9.35 -3.90
CA ILE A 229 -4.65 -8.59 -2.65
C ILE A 229 -4.41 -9.48 -1.42
N TYR A 230 -5.05 -10.66 -1.35
CA TYR A 230 -4.90 -11.62 -0.24
C TYR A 230 -4.65 -13.05 -0.76
N VAL A 231 -5.72 -13.77 -1.10
CA VAL A 231 -5.72 -15.19 -1.48
C VAL A 231 -6.19 -15.40 -2.92
N ASN A 232 -5.85 -16.53 -3.55
CA ASN A 232 -6.47 -16.92 -4.82
C ASN A 232 -7.89 -17.46 -4.53
N PRO A 233 -8.96 -16.92 -5.17
CA PRO A 233 -10.34 -17.28 -4.87
C PRO A 233 -10.76 -18.67 -5.36
N GLU A 234 -10.05 -19.27 -6.32
CA GLU A 234 -10.22 -20.69 -6.66
C GLU A 234 -9.64 -21.63 -5.58
N GLY A 235 -8.86 -21.09 -4.64
CA GLY A 235 -8.12 -21.79 -3.59
C GLY A 235 -6.61 -21.83 -3.88
N PRO A 236 -5.78 -22.37 -2.97
CA PRO A 236 -4.32 -22.27 -3.08
C PRO A 236 -3.81 -22.97 -4.33
N ARG A 237 -2.90 -22.31 -5.06
CA ARG A 237 -2.45 -22.72 -6.39
C ARG A 237 -3.59 -23.01 -7.40
N GLY A 238 -4.70 -22.27 -7.28
CA GLY A 238 -5.91 -22.50 -8.05
C GLY A 238 -6.56 -23.87 -7.80
N SER A 239 -6.16 -24.60 -6.76
CA SER A 239 -6.76 -25.87 -6.38
C SER A 239 -8.00 -25.64 -5.52
N ALA A 240 -9.11 -26.34 -5.82
CA ALA A 240 -10.39 -26.18 -5.15
C ALA A 240 -10.44 -26.80 -3.74
N ASP A 241 -9.35 -26.72 -2.98
CA ASP A 241 -9.26 -27.15 -1.59
C ASP A 241 -9.63 -25.99 -0.65
N ALA A 242 -10.86 -26.03 -0.14
CA ALA A 242 -11.38 -25.05 0.81
C ALA A 242 -10.72 -25.13 2.20
N VAL A 243 -10.13 -26.27 2.58
CA VAL A 243 -9.41 -26.41 3.87
C VAL A 243 -8.02 -25.79 3.76
N ALA A 244 -7.32 -26.02 2.65
CA ALA A 244 -6.07 -25.31 2.36
C ALA A 244 -6.32 -23.81 2.17
N SER A 245 -7.43 -23.41 1.53
CA SER A 245 -7.81 -21.99 1.41
C SER A 245 -8.00 -21.31 2.77
N ALA A 246 -8.50 -22.03 3.79
CA ALA A 246 -8.68 -21.47 5.13
C ALA A 246 -7.34 -21.12 5.83
N HIS A 247 -6.30 -21.94 5.61
CA HIS A 247 -4.95 -21.65 6.05
C HIS A 247 -4.43 -20.34 5.45
N ASP A 248 -4.53 -20.21 4.13
CA ASP A 248 -4.02 -19.05 3.40
C ASP A 248 -4.78 -17.76 3.72
N ILE A 249 -6.10 -17.84 3.95
CA ILE A 249 -6.91 -16.74 4.47
C ILE A 249 -6.35 -16.29 5.83
N ARG A 250 -6.18 -17.22 6.77
CA ARG A 250 -5.68 -16.92 8.13
C ARG A 250 -4.27 -16.33 8.12
N VAL A 251 -3.37 -16.84 7.29
CA VAL A 251 -1.97 -16.36 7.19
C VAL A 251 -1.90 -14.97 6.51
N THR A 252 -2.69 -14.72 5.47
CA THR A 252 -2.67 -13.41 4.78
C THR A 252 -3.34 -12.32 5.60
N PHE A 253 -4.55 -12.55 6.13
CA PHE A 253 -5.27 -11.56 6.92
C PHE A 253 -4.55 -11.21 8.22
N SER A 254 -3.96 -12.18 8.92
CA SER A 254 -3.16 -11.91 10.12
C SER A 254 -1.96 -11.02 9.84
N ARG A 255 -1.26 -11.21 8.69
CA ARG A 255 -0.18 -10.31 8.22
C ARG A 255 -0.67 -8.90 7.82
N MET A 256 -1.97 -8.71 7.67
CA MET A 256 -2.62 -7.42 7.44
C MET A 256 -3.30 -6.85 8.71
N ALA A 257 -2.94 -7.34 9.90
CA ALA A 257 -3.51 -6.95 11.18
C ALA A 257 -5.02 -7.24 11.35
N MET A 258 -5.52 -8.35 10.78
CA MET A 258 -6.87 -8.86 11.02
C MET A 258 -6.83 -10.23 11.68
N ASN A 259 -7.56 -10.41 12.79
CA ASN A 259 -7.72 -11.72 13.44
C ASN A 259 -8.83 -12.56 12.78
N ASP A 260 -9.04 -13.82 13.20
CA ASP A 260 -10.07 -14.70 12.64
C ASP A 260 -11.49 -14.07 12.68
N GLU A 261 -11.89 -13.40 13.75
CA GLU A 261 -13.22 -12.79 13.88
C GLU A 261 -13.40 -11.60 12.92
N GLU A 262 -12.39 -10.72 12.83
CA GLU A 262 -12.35 -9.60 11.89
C GLU A 262 -12.31 -10.07 10.44
N THR A 263 -11.55 -11.13 10.15
CA THR A 263 -11.43 -11.76 8.83
C THR A 263 -12.76 -12.30 8.34
N ILE A 264 -13.45 -13.07 9.19
CA ILE A 264 -14.72 -13.70 8.87
C ILE A 264 -15.84 -12.66 8.74
N ALA A 265 -15.80 -11.61 9.56
CA ALA A 265 -16.70 -10.47 9.40
C ALA A 265 -16.45 -9.71 8.09
N LEU A 266 -15.18 -9.46 7.72
CA LEU A 266 -14.82 -8.74 6.49
C LEU A 266 -15.18 -9.49 5.20
N VAL A 267 -14.88 -10.79 5.11
CA VAL A 267 -15.20 -11.60 3.93
C VAL A 267 -16.71 -11.67 3.74
N ALA A 268 -17.45 -12.09 4.76
CA ALA A 268 -18.90 -12.23 4.66
C ALA A 268 -19.61 -10.89 4.48
N GLY A 269 -19.20 -9.85 5.21
CA GLY A 269 -19.82 -8.53 5.12
C GLY A 269 -19.58 -7.85 3.77
N GLY A 270 -18.42 -8.07 3.16
CA GLY A 270 -18.14 -7.64 1.79
C GLY A 270 -18.94 -8.43 0.76
N HIS A 271 -19.00 -9.76 0.90
CA HIS A 271 -19.71 -10.65 -0.02
C HIS A 271 -21.23 -10.71 0.19
N THR A 272 -21.81 -10.05 1.21
CA THR A 272 -23.25 -9.72 1.22
C THR A 272 -23.65 -8.94 -0.04
N PHE A 273 -22.73 -8.16 -0.62
CA PHE A 273 -22.98 -7.27 -1.75
C PHE A 273 -22.35 -7.75 -3.06
N GLY A 274 -23.06 -7.54 -4.17
CA GLY A 274 -22.52 -7.63 -5.53
C GLY A 274 -22.38 -9.02 -6.14
N LYS A 275 -21.51 -9.12 -7.14
CA LYS A 275 -21.17 -10.34 -7.87
C LYS A 275 -19.73 -10.32 -8.36
N ALA A 276 -19.20 -11.51 -8.66
CA ALA A 276 -18.05 -11.66 -9.54
C ALA A 276 -18.46 -11.56 -11.02
N HIS A 277 -17.50 -11.31 -11.92
CA HIS A 277 -17.76 -11.22 -13.36
C HIS A 277 -16.81 -12.12 -14.19
N GLY A 278 -17.42 -12.98 -15.00
CA GLY A 278 -16.77 -14.02 -15.79
C GLY A 278 -17.68 -14.54 -16.91
N ALA A 279 -18.40 -13.64 -17.58
CA ALA A 279 -19.50 -13.96 -18.50
C ALA A 279 -19.07 -14.47 -19.90
N GLY A 280 -17.79 -14.76 -20.14
CA GLY A 280 -17.30 -15.24 -21.43
C GLY A 280 -15.79 -15.42 -21.49
N ASP A 281 -15.28 -15.63 -22.71
CA ASP A 281 -13.91 -16.06 -22.97
C ASP A 281 -12.84 -15.07 -22.43
N PRO A 282 -11.91 -15.52 -21.54
CA PRO A 282 -10.81 -14.71 -21.03
C PRO A 282 -9.92 -14.08 -22.11
N ASP A 283 -9.66 -14.78 -23.22
CA ASP A 283 -8.74 -14.30 -24.28
C ASP A 283 -9.25 -13.06 -25.02
N LEU A 284 -10.53 -12.71 -24.80
CA LEU A 284 -11.14 -11.51 -25.36
C LEU A 284 -10.86 -10.25 -24.53
N VAL A 285 -10.24 -10.36 -23.35
CA VAL A 285 -9.91 -9.20 -22.49
C VAL A 285 -8.49 -8.69 -22.78
N GLY A 286 -8.41 -7.45 -23.28
CA GLY A 286 -7.12 -6.80 -23.59
C GLY A 286 -6.31 -6.35 -22.36
N ALA A 287 -5.11 -5.84 -22.64
CA ALA A 287 -4.10 -5.43 -21.66
C ALA A 287 -4.60 -4.50 -20.51
N PRO A 288 -3.97 -4.56 -19.31
CA PRO A 288 -4.28 -3.69 -18.17
C PRO A 288 -3.90 -2.21 -18.45
N PRO A 289 -4.24 -1.24 -17.58
CA PRO A 289 -4.00 0.19 -17.82
C PRO A 289 -2.58 0.58 -18.24
N GLU A 290 -1.52 0.08 -17.62
CA GLU A 290 -0.13 0.40 -18.04
C GLU A 290 0.29 -0.27 -19.36
N GLY A 291 -0.45 -1.30 -19.81
CA GLY A 291 -0.29 -1.93 -21.13
C GLY A 291 -1.31 -1.44 -22.17
N CYS A 292 -2.20 -0.50 -21.84
CA CYS A 292 -3.28 -0.10 -22.73
C CYS A 292 -2.80 0.86 -23.84
N PRO A 293 -3.39 0.83 -25.05
CA PRO A 293 -3.12 1.85 -26.05
C PRO A 293 -3.48 3.25 -25.54
N VAL A 294 -2.64 4.25 -25.79
CA VAL A 294 -2.80 5.64 -25.29
C VAL A 294 -4.20 6.21 -25.51
N HIS A 295 -4.86 5.88 -26.63
CA HIS A 295 -6.22 6.34 -26.95
C HIS A 295 -7.32 5.76 -26.03
N SER A 296 -7.00 4.77 -25.18
CA SER A 296 -7.89 4.24 -24.14
C SER A 296 -7.95 5.15 -22.90
N GLY A 297 -7.08 6.18 -22.82
CA GLY A 297 -7.12 7.20 -21.78
C GLY A 297 -6.93 6.65 -20.37
N GLY A 298 -5.98 5.71 -20.20
CA GLY A 298 -5.68 5.07 -18.92
C GLY A 298 -6.77 4.12 -18.42
N LEU A 299 -7.61 3.58 -19.31
CA LEU A 299 -8.50 2.46 -19.03
C LEU A 299 -7.98 1.20 -19.73
N GLY A 300 -7.89 0.11 -18.97
CA GLY A 300 -7.41 -1.20 -19.43
C GLY A 300 -8.53 -2.23 -19.50
N TRP A 301 -8.15 -3.51 -19.64
CA TRP A 301 -9.06 -4.66 -19.63
C TRP A 301 -10.22 -4.50 -20.62
N ARG A 302 -9.89 -4.04 -21.84
CA ARG A 302 -10.88 -3.87 -22.90
C ARG A 302 -11.35 -5.23 -23.38
N ASN A 303 -12.51 -5.64 -22.88
CA ASN A 303 -13.20 -6.87 -23.24
C ASN A 303 -13.82 -6.78 -24.66
N GLN A 304 -13.68 -7.85 -25.43
CA GLN A 304 -14.24 -8.01 -26.79
C GLN A 304 -15.40 -9.04 -26.83
N ASN A 305 -15.73 -9.68 -25.71
CA ASN A 305 -16.93 -10.52 -25.58
C ASN A 305 -18.19 -9.65 -25.67
N GLY A 306 -19.10 -9.96 -26.60
CA GLY A 306 -20.39 -9.26 -26.74
C GLY A 306 -20.26 -7.74 -26.85
N THR A 307 -20.82 -7.02 -25.87
CA THR A 307 -20.71 -5.55 -25.72
C THR A 307 -19.52 -5.09 -24.87
N GLY A 308 -18.78 -6.02 -24.28
CA GLY A 308 -17.59 -5.80 -23.44
C GLY A 308 -17.87 -5.32 -22.01
N LYS A 309 -19.14 -5.25 -21.60
CA LYS A 309 -19.61 -4.59 -20.36
C LYS A 309 -20.99 -5.10 -19.95
N GLY A 310 -21.46 -4.72 -18.77
CA GLY A 310 -22.76 -5.16 -18.25
C GLY A 310 -22.86 -6.69 -18.22
N ALA A 311 -23.85 -7.25 -18.92
CA ALA A 311 -24.07 -8.70 -19.01
C ALA A 311 -22.88 -9.49 -19.60
N ASP A 312 -22.01 -8.85 -20.40
CA ASP A 312 -20.86 -9.52 -21.04
C ASP A 312 -19.55 -9.38 -20.25
N THR A 313 -19.59 -8.80 -19.03
CA THR A 313 -18.41 -8.41 -18.25
C THR A 313 -17.55 -9.59 -17.82
N VAL A 314 -16.23 -9.41 -17.89
CA VAL A 314 -15.21 -10.30 -17.33
C VAL A 314 -14.27 -9.43 -16.48
N THR A 315 -14.04 -9.86 -15.23
CA THR A 315 -13.20 -9.17 -14.23
C THR A 315 -12.27 -10.14 -13.51
N SER A 316 -12.80 -11.27 -13.04
CA SER A 316 -12.05 -12.30 -12.31
C SER A 316 -12.28 -13.71 -12.85
N GLY A 317 -13.16 -13.89 -13.85
CA GLY A 317 -13.49 -15.19 -14.42
C GLY A 317 -14.52 -15.98 -13.61
N LEU A 318 -14.65 -15.72 -12.31
CA LEU A 318 -15.76 -16.19 -11.47
C LEU A 318 -17.04 -15.43 -11.85
N GLU A 319 -18.19 -16.10 -11.88
CA GLU A 319 -19.46 -15.52 -12.36
C GLU A 319 -20.64 -15.91 -11.46
N GLY A 320 -21.27 -14.90 -10.85
CA GLY A 320 -22.44 -15.05 -9.98
C GLY A 320 -22.40 -14.13 -8.76
N ALA A 321 -23.54 -13.91 -8.13
CA ALA A 321 -23.66 -13.21 -6.85
C ALA A 321 -23.67 -14.21 -5.69
N TRP A 322 -23.24 -13.78 -4.50
CA TRP A 322 -23.30 -14.61 -3.29
C TRP A 322 -24.69 -14.63 -2.66
N THR A 323 -25.47 -13.55 -2.80
CA THR A 323 -26.75 -13.34 -2.11
C THR A 323 -27.93 -13.23 -3.08
N PRO A 324 -29.19 -13.46 -2.64
CA PRO A 324 -30.39 -13.14 -3.41
C PRO A 324 -30.68 -11.63 -3.52
N THR A 325 -30.00 -10.81 -2.71
CA THR A 325 -30.28 -9.38 -2.47
C THR A 325 -29.03 -8.48 -2.63
N PRO A 326 -28.31 -8.50 -3.78
CA PRO A 326 -26.90 -8.06 -3.85
C PRO A 326 -26.63 -6.55 -3.71
N THR A 327 -27.66 -5.74 -3.50
CA THR A 327 -27.57 -4.28 -3.29
C THR A 327 -28.26 -3.83 -2.00
N GLN A 328 -28.37 -4.74 -1.02
CA GLN A 328 -28.97 -4.51 0.28
C GLN A 328 -28.16 -5.20 1.38
N TRP A 329 -28.01 -4.56 2.54
CA TRP A 329 -27.51 -5.21 3.74
C TRP A 329 -28.57 -6.14 4.35
N ASP A 330 -28.24 -7.42 4.46
CA ASP A 330 -28.96 -8.41 5.25
C ASP A 330 -28.03 -9.60 5.61
N ASN A 331 -28.58 -10.60 6.29
CA ASN A 331 -27.85 -11.77 6.78
C ASN A 331 -27.76 -12.92 5.74
N SER A 332 -28.24 -12.72 4.50
CA SER A 332 -28.50 -13.81 3.54
C SER A 332 -27.24 -14.49 2.99
N TYR A 333 -26.06 -13.86 3.11
CA TYR A 333 -24.78 -14.53 2.84
C TYR A 333 -24.64 -15.80 3.70
N TRP A 334 -24.93 -15.70 5.00
CA TRP A 334 -24.84 -16.84 5.93
C TRP A 334 -25.92 -17.89 5.67
N ASP A 335 -27.15 -17.47 5.38
CA ASP A 335 -28.23 -18.39 5.04
C ASP A 335 -27.98 -19.11 3.70
N THR A 336 -27.26 -18.48 2.77
CA THR A 336 -26.86 -19.11 1.52
C THR A 336 -25.68 -20.08 1.75
N LEU A 337 -24.56 -19.60 2.29
CA LEU A 337 -23.35 -20.41 2.51
C LEU A 337 -23.60 -21.64 3.41
N LEU A 338 -24.35 -21.46 4.50
CA LEU A 338 -24.61 -22.50 5.50
C LEU A 338 -25.98 -23.18 5.35
N GLY A 339 -26.83 -22.74 4.40
CA GLY A 339 -28.14 -23.36 4.13
C GLY A 339 -28.12 -24.42 3.02
N TYR A 340 -27.20 -24.30 2.06
CA TYR A 340 -27.08 -25.24 0.94
C TYR A 340 -25.90 -26.20 1.08
N ASP A 341 -25.94 -27.28 0.30
CA ASP A 341 -24.75 -28.06 -0.04
C ASP A 341 -24.20 -27.59 -1.38
N TRP A 342 -22.88 -27.63 -1.50
CA TRP A 342 -22.14 -26.98 -2.57
C TRP A 342 -21.41 -28.03 -3.41
N GLU A 343 -21.60 -27.98 -4.73
CA GLU A 343 -20.82 -28.77 -5.67
C GLU A 343 -19.92 -27.88 -6.53
N LEU A 344 -18.72 -28.40 -6.82
CA LEU A 344 -17.73 -27.74 -7.66
C LEU A 344 -18.23 -27.70 -9.11
N THR A 345 -18.17 -26.51 -9.72
CA THR A 345 -18.59 -26.24 -11.09
C THR A 345 -17.56 -25.34 -11.77
N THR A 346 -17.69 -25.19 -13.09
CA THR A 346 -16.91 -24.24 -13.89
C THR A 346 -17.78 -23.04 -14.26
N SER A 347 -17.19 -21.83 -14.27
CA SER A 347 -17.82 -20.60 -14.76
C SER A 347 -17.87 -20.55 -16.30
N PRO A 348 -18.57 -19.58 -16.92
CA PRO A 348 -18.52 -19.38 -18.37
C PRO A 348 -17.14 -18.99 -18.91
N ALA A 349 -16.23 -18.48 -18.06
CA ALA A 349 -14.86 -18.14 -18.41
C ALA A 349 -13.83 -19.27 -18.13
N GLY A 350 -14.24 -20.36 -17.46
CA GLY A 350 -13.35 -21.48 -17.12
C GLY A 350 -12.92 -21.59 -15.65
N ALA A 351 -13.32 -20.64 -14.80
CA ALA A 351 -12.93 -20.59 -13.38
C ALA A 351 -13.61 -21.67 -12.54
N LYS A 352 -12.92 -22.22 -11.54
CA LYS A 352 -13.49 -23.12 -10.52
C LYS A 352 -14.30 -22.32 -9.50
N GLN A 353 -15.59 -22.62 -9.39
CA GLN A 353 -16.49 -22.00 -8.41
C GLN A 353 -17.49 -23.02 -7.88
N TRP A 354 -18.26 -22.65 -6.86
CA TRP A 354 -19.22 -23.54 -6.22
C TRP A 354 -20.64 -23.05 -6.46
N LYS A 355 -21.56 -23.99 -6.72
CA LYS A 355 -23.01 -23.75 -6.88
C LYS A 355 -23.81 -24.63 -5.92
N PRO A 356 -25.03 -24.25 -5.51
CA PRO A 356 -25.87 -25.11 -4.69
C PRO A 356 -26.26 -26.39 -5.46
N VAL A 357 -26.35 -27.50 -4.73
CA VAL A 357 -26.83 -28.80 -5.25
C VAL A 357 -28.37 -28.82 -5.33
N GLN A 358 -29.03 -28.13 -4.39
CA GLN A 358 -30.48 -28.16 -4.23
C GLN A 358 -31.23 -27.42 -5.36
N PRO A 359 -32.37 -27.94 -5.87
CA PRO A 359 -33.18 -27.29 -6.92
C PRO A 359 -33.68 -25.88 -6.54
N GLU A 360 -34.09 -25.69 -5.29
CA GLU A 360 -34.53 -24.40 -4.74
C GLU A 360 -33.42 -23.32 -4.77
N GLY A 361 -32.15 -23.73 -4.82
CA GLY A 361 -31.01 -22.83 -4.96
C GLY A 361 -30.80 -22.30 -6.38
N GLN A 362 -31.38 -22.91 -7.42
CA GLN A 362 -31.01 -22.61 -8.81
C GLN A 362 -31.58 -21.29 -9.38
N GLU A 363 -32.63 -20.75 -8.74
CA GLU A 363 -33.35 -19.54 -9.19
C GLU A 363 -33.57 -18.54 -8.05
N LEU A 364 -32.54 -18.28 -7.26
CA LEU A 364 -32.58 -17.29 -6.17
C LEU A 364 -32.22 -15.89 -6.65
N VAL A 365 -31.11 -15.74 -7.37
CA VAL A 365 -30.50 -14.44 -7.67
C VAL A 365 -31.16 -13.81 -8.89
N PRO A 366 -31.71 -12.57 -8.82
CA PRO A 366 -32.16 -11.84 -10.00
C PRO A 366 -30.96 -11.41 -10.86
N ASP A 367 -31.06 -11.56 -12.18
CA ASP A 367 -29.98 -11.17 -13.07
C ASP A 367 -29.69 -9.65 -13.02
N ALA A 368 -28.40 -9.28 -13.06
CA ALA A 368 -27.95 -7.90 -12.94
C ALA A 368 -28.40 -6.98 -14.09
N HIS A 369 -28.71 -7.54 -15.27
CA HIS A 369 -29.03 -6.74 -16.47
C HIS A 369 -30.17 -7.30 -17.33
N ILE A 370 -30.53 -8.58 -17.23
CA ILE A 370 -31.53 -9.24 -18.09
C ILE A 370 -32.86 -9.38 -17.34
N PRO A 371 -33.90 -8.56 -17.62
CA PRO A 371 -35.12 -8.55 -16.84
C PRO A 371 -35.85 -9.90 -16.84
N GLY A 372 -36.16 -10.40 -15.66
CA GLY A 372 -36.86 -11.68 -15.47
C GLY A 372 -35.97 -12.93 -15.60
N LYS A 373 -34.70 -12.80 -16.00
CA LYS A 373 -33.72 -13.88 -15.84
C LYS A 373 -33.35 -14.00 -14.36
N LYS A 374 -33.07 -15.25 -13.94
CA LYS A 374 -32.47 -15.57 -12.65
C LYS A 374 -31.25 -16.48 -12.82
N ASN A 375 -30.46 -16.58 -11.76
CA ASN A 375 -29.25 -17.40 -11.67
C ASN A 375 -29.19 -18.08 -10.29
N PRO A 376 -28.41 -19.17 -10.13
CA PRO A 376 -28.00 -19.65 -8.81
C PRO A 376 -27.07 -18.64 -8.12
N PRO A 377 -26.97 -18.66 -6.78
CA PRO A 377 -25.87 -18.03 -6.08
C PRO A 377 -24.57 -18.79 -6.34
N MET A 378 -23.46 -18.09 -6.19
CA MET A 378 -22.09 -18.57 -6.39
C MET A 378 -21.28 -18.37 -5.13
N MET A 379 -20.45 -19.35 -4.78
CA MET A 379 -19.44 -19.23 -3.71
C MET A 379 -18.07 -19.55 -4.30
N THR A 380 -17.05 -18.80 -3.89
CA THR A 380 -15.65 -19.09 -4.21
C THR A 380 -15.12 -20.23 -3.31
N THR A 381 -13.96 -20.80 -3.62
CA THR A 381 -13.32 -21.77 -2.71
C THR A 381 -12.94 -21.09 -1.38
N ALA A 382 -12.59 -19.80 -1.44
CA ALA A 382 -12.38 -18.97 -0.26
C ALA A 382 -13.65 -18.78 0.58
N ASP A 383 -14.84 -18.65 -0.03
CA ASP A 383 -16.11 -18.61 0.71
C ASP A 383 -16.43 -19.97 1.36
N VAL A 384 -16.23 -21.07 0.63
CA VAL A 384 -16.45 -22.43 1.15
C VAL A 384 -15.48 -22.76 2.29
N ALA A 385 -14.31 -22.13 2.35
CA ALA A 385 -13.36 -22.25 3.47
C ALA A 385 -14.02 -21.93 4.83
N LEU A 386 -14.89 -20.91 4.87
CA LEU A 386 -15.64 -20.49 6.07
C LEU A 386 -16.65 -21.55 6.57
N ARG A 387 -17.05 -22.49 5.71
CA ARG A 387 -17.98 -23.59 6.02
C ARG A 387 -17.26 -24.85 6.51
N VAL A 388 -15.97 -25.03 6.19
CA VAL A 388 -15.21 -26.28 6.40
C VAL A 388 -14.10 -26.18 7.45
N ASP A 389 -13.47 -25.01 7.65
CA ASP A 389 -12.51 -24.81 8.74
C ASP A 389 -13.24 -24.80 10.10
N PRO A 390 -12.83 -25.62 11.09
CA PRO A 390 -13.58 -25.76 12.34
C PRO A 390 -13.70 -24.49 13.19
N GLU A 391 -12.77 -23.55 13.10
CA GLU A 391 -12.80 -22.31 13.91
C GLU A 391 -13.57 -21.20 13.17
N PHE A 392 -13.30 -21.01 11.88
CA PHE A 392 -14.09 -20.12 11.02
C PHE A 392 -15.57 -20.52 11.02
N ARG A 393 -15.88 -21.82 10.99
CA ARG A 393 -17.25 -22.31 11.04
C ARG A 393 -17.98 -21.93 12.32
N LYS A 394 -17.33 -21.97 13.49
CA LYS A 394 -17.94 -21.52 14.76
C LYS A 394 -18.31 -20.05 14.71
N ILE A 395 -17.42 -19.23 14.13
CA ILE A 395 -17.64 -17.79 13.97
C ILE A 395 -18.80 -17.55 12.99
N ALA A 396 -18.84 -18.27 11.86
CA ALA A 396 -19.89 -18.21 10.85
C ALA A 396 -21.27 -18.65 11.39
N GLU A 397 -21.35 -19.78 12.12
CA GLU A 397 -22.59 -20.26 12.73
C GLU A 397 -23.09 -19.32 13.84
N ARG A 398 -22.17 -18.73 14.63
CA ARG A 398 -22.50 -17.68 15.61
C ARG A 398 -23.04 -16.42 14.93
N PHE A 399 -22.38 -15.91 13.88
CA PHE A 399 -22.81 -14.73 13.15
C PHE A 399 -24.15 -14.95 12.45
N ARG A 400 -24.38 -16.12 11.83
CA ARG A 400 -25.69 -16.50 11.28
C ARG A 400 -26.80 -16.41 12.33
N ALA A 401 -26.53 -16.89 13.54
CA ALA A 401 -27.48 -16.91 14.65
C ALA A 401 -27.62 -15.57 15.41
N ASN A 402 -26.68 -14.63 15.22
CA ASN A 402 -26.63 -13.35 15.95
C ASN A 402 -26.24 -12.21 14.98
N PRO A 403 -27.17 -11.72 14.12
CA PRO A 403 -26.87 -10.67 13.14
C PRO A 403 -26.27 -9.40 13.75
N ASP A 404 -26.75 -8.98 14.92
CA ASP A 404 -26.24 -7.81 15.65
C ASP A 404 -24.73 -7.92 15.98
N GLN A 405 -24.23 -9.13 16.23
CA GLN A 405 -22.79 -9.38 16.49
C GLN A 405 -21.98 -9.36 15.18
N PHE A 406 -22.57 -9.84 14.08
CA PHE A 406 -21.96 -9.79 12.76
C PHE A 406 -21.85 -8.35 12.26
N GLU A 407 -22.90 -7.54 12.46
CA GLU A 407 -22.93 -6.12 12.13
C GLU A 407 -21.90 -5.32 12.92
N ASP A 408 -21.81 -5.50 14.25
CA ASP A 408 -20.81 -4.78 15.06
C ASP A 408 -19.37 -5.21 14.72
N ALA A 409 -19.13 -6.51 14.52
CA ALA A 409 -17.81 -7.00 14.09
C ALA A 409 -17.43 -6.46 12.71
N TYR A 410 -18.35 -6.47 11.73
CA TYR A 410 -18.06 -6.00 10.39
C TYR A 410 -17.83 -4.49 10.34
N ARG A 411 -18.63 -3.67 11.02
CA ARG A 411 -18.46 -2.21 10.97
C ARG A 411 -17.15 -1.76 11.62
N ARG A 412 -16.73 -2.45 12.69
CA ARG A 412 -15.44 -2.23 13.36
C ARG A 412 -14.27 -2.67 12.49
N ALA A 413 -14.33 -3.87 11.91
CA ALA A 413 -13.27 -4.40 11.05
C ALA A 413 -13.14 -3.61 9.73
N TRP A 414 -14.26 -3.16 9.15
CA TRP A 414 -14.29 -2.26 7.99
C TRP A 414 -13.66 -0.89 8.31
N PHE A 415 -14.01 -0.30 9.46
CA PHE A 415 -13.37 0.95 9.89
C PHE A 415 -11.86 0.78 10.12
N LYS A 416 -11.44 -0.30 10.81
CA LYS A 416 -10.03 -0.66 10.99
C LYS A 416 -9.29 -0.81 9.66
N LEU A 417 -9.86 -1.58 8.73
CA LEU A 417 -9.34 -1.77 7.37
C LEU A 417 -9.03 -0.43 6.70
N LEU A 418 -10.01 0.48 6.63
CA LEU A 418 -9.87 1.73 5.87
C LEU A 418 -8.92 2.75 6.52
N HIS A 419 -8.57 2.59 7.81
CA HIS A 419 -7.87 3.60 8.61
C HIS A 419 -6.57 3.13 9.28
N ARG A 420 -6.21 1.83 9.21
CA ARG A 420 -5.01 1.23 9.83
C ARG A 420 -3.67 1.87 9.44
N ASP A 421 -3.62 2.56 8.29
CA ASP A 421 -2.44 3.26 7.75
C ASP A 421 -2.42 4.77 8.02
N MET A 422 -3.45 5.30 8.70
CA MET A 422 -3.52 6.71 9.09
C MET A 422 -2.76 7.01 10.39
N GLY A 423 -2.41 6.00 11.17
CA GLY A 423 -1.76 6.15 12.48
C GLY A 423 -2.65 6.90 13.48
N PRO A 424 -2.11 7.83 14.29
CA PRO A 424 -2.82 8.38 15.44
C PRO A 424 -4.03 9.24 15.06
N VAL A 425 -5.08 9.16 15.87
CA VAL A 425 -6.37 9.88 15.71
C VAL A 425 -6.21 11.40 15.57
N SER A 426 -5.11 11.99 16.06
CA SER A 426 -4.78 13.40 15.84
C SER A 426 -4.59 13.78 14.36
N ARG A 427 -4.41 12.82 13.44
CA ARG A 427 -4.40 13.04 11.99
C ARG A 427 -5.80 13.08 11.37
N TYR A 428 -6.82 12.58 12.05
CA TYR A 428 -8.17 12.37 11.50
C TYR A 428 -8.92 13.71 11.36
N VAL A 429 -9.87 13.77 10.42
CA VAL A 429 -10.67 14.96 10.08
C VAL A 429 -12.10 14.56 9.72
N GLY A 430 -13.07 15.44 10.01
CA GLY A 430 -14.46 15.31 9.58
C GLY A 430 -15.43 15.08 10.74
N PRO A 431 -16.75 15.21 10.49
CA PRO A 431 -17.78 15.08 11.53
C PRO A 431 -18.13 13.64 11.89
N TRP A 432 -17.67 12.65 11.12
CA TRP A 432 -18.00 11.22 11.30
C TRP A 432 -16.85 10.41 11.93
N VAL A 433 -15.86 11.08 12.54
CA VAL A 433 -14.81 10.40 13.31
C VAL A 433 -15.44 9.79 14.57
N PRO A 434 -15.29 8.48 14.83
CA PRO A 434 -15.87 7.85 16.02
C PRO A 434 -15.31 8.44 17.32
N GLU A 435 -16.17 8.59 18.34
CA GLU A 435 -15.73 8.98 19.69
C GLU A 435 -14.95 7.85 20.40
N GLU A 436 -15.23 6.60 20.05
CA GLU A 436 -14.55 5.41 20.59
C GLU A 436 -13.18 5.20 19.90
N VAL A 437 -12.11 5.48 20.63
CA VAL A 437 -10.72 5.26 20.20
C VAL A 437 -10.34 3.79 20.39
N GLN A 438 -9.91 3.13 19.33
CA GLN A 438 -9.59 1.69 19.31
C GLN A 438 -8.09 1.42 19.51
N LEU A 439 -7.75 0.26 20.09
CA LEU A 439 -6.37 -0.06 20.51
C LEU A 439 -5.34 -0.06 19.36
N TRP A 440 -5.73 -0.45 18.14
CA TRP A 440 -4.85 -0.43 16.96
C TRP A 440 -4.50 0.98 16.45
N GLN A 441 -5.13 2.03 17.00
CA GLN A 441 -4.81 3.44 16.70
C GLN A 441 -3.63 3.97 17.53
N ASP A 442 -2.90 3.07 18.22
CA ASP A 442 -1.80 3.36 19.15
C ASP A 442 -2.13 4.47 20.17
N PRO A 443 -3.29 4.41 20.86
CA PRO A 443 -3.86 5.53 21.63
C PRO A 443 -2.90 6.14 22.66
N ILE A 444 -2.99 7.45 22.86
CA ILE A 444 -2.14 8.20 23.79
C ILE A 444 -3.04 9.19 24.55
N PRO A 445 -2.93 9.32 25.89
CA PRO A 445 -3.80 10.21 26.65
C PRO A 445 -3.61 11.68 26.26
N ALA A 446 -4.67 12.47 26.45
CA ALA A 446 -4.62 13.91 26.28
C ALA A 446 -3.67 14.56 27.30
N ALA A 447 -3.13 15.74 26.97
CA ALA A 447 -2.22 16.46 27.85
C ALA A 447 -2.95 17.09 29.05
N GLU A 448 -2.72 16.55 30.24
CA GLU A 448 -3.18 17.12 31.51
C GLU A 448 -2.34 18.32 31.97
N HIS A 449 -1.11 18.42 31.46
CA HIS A 449 -0.18 19.52 31.71
C HIS A 449 -0.02 20.44 30.48
N GLY A 450 0.39 21.68 30.71
CA GLY A 450 0.83 22.58 29.65
C GLY A 450 2.14 22.12 28.98
N THR A 451 2.54 22.81 27.92
CA THR A 451 3.90 22.73 27.38
C THR A 451 4.88 23.46 28.30
N LEU A 452 6.10 22.94 28.45
CA LEU A 452 7.20 23.66 29.10
C LEU A 452 7.42 25.04 28.44
N SER A 453 7.80 26.05 29.22
CA SER A 453 8.37 27.28 28.67
C SER A 453 9.83 27.07 28.26
N ASP A 454 10.38 27.94 27.41
CA ASP A 454 11.80 27.91 27.03
C ASP A 454 12.74 27.97 28.25
N ALA A 455 12.33 28.68 29.32
CA ALA A 455 13.08 28.78 30.56
C ALA A 455 13.07 27.47 31.36
N ASP A 456 11.90 26.84 31.50
CA ASP A 456 11.76 25.55 32.19
C ASP A 456 12.49 24.43 31.41
N ALA A 457 12.39 24.45 30.08
CA ALA A 457 13.12 23.55 29.21
C ALA A 457 14.64 23.74 29.34
N ALA A 458 15.13 24.98 29.32
CA ALA A 458 16.56 25.28 29.50
C ALA A 458 17.06 24.86 30.91
N GLU A 459 16.26 25.01 31.95
CA GLU A 459 16.61 24.56 33.30
C GLU A 459 16.59 23.03 33.42
N LEU A 460 15.60 22.35 32.84
CA LEU A 460 15.54 20.90 32.80
C LEU A 460 16.71 20.31 31.99
N LYS A 461 17.11 20.93 30.86
CA LYS A 461 18.33 20.57 30.12
C LYS A 461 19.58 20.61 31.02
N LYS A 462 19.76 21.65 31.85
CA LYS A 462 20.89 21.71 32.81
C LYS A 462 20.86 20.56 33.81
N LYS A 463 19.70 20.28 34.42
CA LYS A 463 19.52 19.16 35.38
C LYS A 463 19.86 17.81 34.74
N ILE A 464 19.42 17.59 33.50
CA ILE A 464 19.75 16.38 32.73
C ILE A 464 21.25 16.27 32.48
N LEU A 465 21.92 17.34 32.04
CA LEU A 465 23.37 17.33 31.80
C LEU A 465 24.21 17.22 33.10
N ALA A 466 23.68 17.64 34.24
CA ALA A 466 24.31 17.50 35.56
C ALA A 466 24.11 16.12 36.21
N SER A 467 23.29 15.24 35.62
CA SER A 467 22.88 13.96 36.22
C SER A 467 23.94 12.86 36.28
N GLY A 468 25.06 13.02 35.57
CA GLY A 468 26.06 11.99 35.34
C GLY A 468 25.76 11.06 34.15
N LEU A 469 24.58 11.17 33.52
CA LEU A 469 24.28 10.47 32.27
C LEU A 469 25.19 10.99 31.14
N THR A 470 25.79 10.08 30.38
CA THR A 470 26.69 10.44 29.27
C THR A 470 25.91 10.93 28.04
N ILE A 471 26.55 11.77 27.21
CA ILE A 471 26.04 12.20 25.90
C ILE A 471 25.57 10.98 25.07
N GLY A 472 26.35 9.91 25.07
CA GLY A 472 26.03 8.66 24.36
C GLY A 472 24.74 8.00 24.86
N GLN A 473 24.52 7.90 26.17
CA GLN A 473 23.29 7.36 26.75
C GLN A 473 22.07 8.23 26.41
N LEU A 474 22.20 9.55 26.55
CA LEU A 474 21.11 10.50 26.30
C LEU A 474 20.67 10.47 24.83
N VAL A 475 21.62 10.51 23.89
CA VAL A 475 21.35 10.40 22.44
C VAL A 475 20.82 9.00 22.09
N HIS A 476 21.38 7.93 22.66
CA HIS A 476 20.91 6.57 22.41
C HIS A 476 19.45 6.37 22.83
N THR A 477 19.07 6.82 24.02
CA THR A 477 17.70 6.71 24.54
C THR A 477 16.71 7.57 23.76
N ALA A 478 17.08 8.81 23.43
CA ALA A 478 16.26 9.68 22.60
C ALA A 478 16.03 9.09 21.19
N TRP A 479 17.10 8.59 20.55
CA TRP A 479 17.00 7.92 19.25
C TRP A 479 16.18 6.63 19.34
N SER A 480 16.41 5.77 20.34
CA SER A 480 15.66 4.52 20.53
C SER A 480 14.16 4.76 20.61
N SER A 481 13.74 5.85 21.29
CA SER A 481 12.34 6.26 21.41
C SER A 481 11.77 6.75 20.07
N ALA A 482 12.47 7.67 19.40
CA ALA A 482 12.03 8.25 18.13
C ALA A 482 12.05 7.25 16.97
N ALA A 483 13.00 6.33 16.95
CA ALA A 483 13.25 5.44 15.82
C ALA A 483 12.16 4.38 15.61
N SER A 484 11.29 4.10 16.60
CA SER A 484 10.15 3.22 16.38
C SER A 484 9.12 3.77 15.37
N PHE A 485 9.24 5.04 14.97
CA PHE A 485 8.41 5.66 13.94
C PHE A 485 8.64 5.06 12.55
N ARG A 486 7.56 4.91 11.77
CA ARG A 486 7.63 4.69 10.31
C ARG A 486 6.61 5.54 9.55
N THR A 487 7.07 6.18 8.48
CA THR A 487 6.28 7.07 7.61
C THR A 487 5.27 6.31 6.73
N THR A 488 5.36 4.98 6.68
CA THR A 488 4.48 4.12 5.88
C THR A 488 3.05 4.13 6.44
N ASP A 489 2.85 3.67 7.68
CA ASP A 489 1.54 3.69 8.37
C ASP A 489 1.42 4.72 9.49
N LYS A 490 2.44 5.56 9.66
CA LYS A 490 2.53 6.64 10.67
C LYS A 490 2.50 6.13 12.12
N ARG A 491 2.73 4.84 12.37
CA ARG A 491 2.83 4.25 13.71
C ARG A 491 4.17 4.55 14.39
N GLY A 492 4.19 4.37 15.71
CA GLY A 492 5.39 4.48 16.55
C GLY A 492 5.91 5.90 16.76
N GLY A 493 7.17 6.00 17.22
CA GLY A 493 7.85 7.25 17.55
C GLY A 493 7.82 7.61 19.03
N ALA A 494 8.40 8.76 19.38
CA ALA A 494 8.70 9.12 20.76
C ALA A 494 7.49 9.57 21.62
N ASN A 495 6.31 9.78 21.01
CA ASN A 495 5.10 10.12 21.79
C ASN A 495 4.55 8.87 22.49
N GLY A 496 3.92 9.04 23.66
CA GLY A 496 3.51 7.93 24.52
C GLY A 496 4.62 7.34 25.39
N ALA A 497 5.88 7.75 25.20
CA ALA A 497 7.06 7.20 25.88
C ALA A 497 7.11 5.65 25.86
N ARG A 498 6.68 5.03 24.75
CA ARG A 498 6.50 3.59 24.63
C ARG A 498 7.80 2.78 24.76
N LEU A 499 8.96 3.41 24.64
CA LEU A 499 10.28 2.80 24.92
C LEU A 499 10.39 2.19 26.33
N ARG A 500 9.58 2.65 27.30
CA ARG A 500 9.53 2.12 28.68
C ARG A 500 8.51 1.00 28.90
N LEU A 501 7.76 0.63 27.86
CA LEU A 501 6.66 -0.34 27.88
C LEU A 501 7.05 -1.55 27.04
N GLU A 502 6.40 -2.69 27.28
CA GLU A 502 6.56 -3.85 26.41
C GLU A 502 5.83 -3.63 25.07
N PRO A 503 6.39 -4.09 23.94
CA PRO A 503 7.60 -4.90 23.81
C PRO A 503 8.90 -4.07 23.71
N GLN A 504 8.82 -2.74 23.60
CA GLN A 504 9.98 -1.90 23.28
C GLN A 504 11.05 -1.90 24.38
N ALA A 505 10.67 -2.06 25.64
CA ALA A 505 11.59 -2.12 26.78
C ALA A 505 12.52 -3.34 26.71
N SER A 506 12.03 -4.48 26.22
CA SER A 506 12.78 -5.74 26.11
C SER A 506 13.53 -5.92 24.77
N TRP A 507 13.34 -5.05 23.77
CA TRP A 507 14.04 -5.15 22.47
C TRP A 507 15.57 -5.11 22.60
N ALA A 508 16.26 -6.04 21.94
CA ALA A 508 17.71 -6.16 22.02
C ALA A 508 18.48 -4.96 21.43
N VAL A 509 17.84 -4.17 20.55
CA VAL A 509 18.37 -2.91 20.02
C VAL A 509 18.26 -1.74 21.00
N ASN A 510 17.39 -1.84 22.02
CA ASN A 510 17.12 -0.80 23.02
C ASN A 510 17.87 -1.03 24.35
N ALA A 511 18.82 -1.98 24.39
CA ALA A 511 19.57 -2.35 25.58
C ALA A 511 20.24 -1.14 26.26
N GLY A 512 20.10 -1.05 27.59
CA GLY A 512 20.66 0.03 28.41
C GLY A 512 19.87 1.34 28.41
N THR A 513 18.67 1.40 27.82
CA THR A 513 17.78 2.58 27.93
C THR A 513 17.04 2.65 29.26
N ALA A 514 16.70 1.51 29.89
CA ALA A 514 15.88 1.45 31.10
C ALA A 514 16.43 2.31 32.26
N ASP A 515 17.70 2.16 32.63
CA ASP A 515 18.35 2.95 33.69
C ASP A 515 18.35 4.45 33.38
N VAL A 516 18.51 4.81 32.09
CA VAL A 516 18.49 6.19 31.62
C VAL A 516 17.09 6.77 31.72
N ILE A 517 16.05 6.00 31.37
CA ILE A 517 14.65 6.40 31.46
C ILE A 517 14.25 6.59 32.94
N ALA A 518 14.58 5.64 33.81
CA ALA A 518 14.35 5.75 35.25
C ALA A 518 15.02 7.00 35.83
N LYS A 519 16.28 7.27 35.44
CA LYS A 519 16.98 8.46 35.90
C LYS A 519 16.40 9.78 35.35
N LEU A 520 15.91 9.79 34.11
CA LEU A 520 15.17 10.93 33.56
C LEU A 520 13.82 11.14 34.27
N ASP A 521 13.16 10.07 34.70
CA ASP A 521 11.90 10.14 35.46
C ASP A 521 12.11 10.78 36.85
N GLU A 522 13.19 10.42 37.55
CA GLU A 522 13.63 11.13 38.77
C GLU A 522 13.90 12.63 38.52
N ILE A 523 14.54 12.97 37.40
CA ILE A 523 14.98 14.35 37.10
C ILE A 523 13.80 15.27 36.75
N ARG A 524 12.75 14.74 36.11
CA ARG A 524 11.52 15.50 35.84
C ARG A 524 10.62 15.64 37.07
N ALA A 525 10.86 14.94 38.18
CA ALA A 525 10.00 14.97 39.36
C ALA A 525 9.76 16.42 39.85
N GLY A 526 8.49 16.76 40.09
CA GLY A 526 8.07 18.13 40.44
C GLY A 526 8.06 19.13 39.28
N THR A 527 8.44 18.72 38.07
CA THR A 527 8.32 19.50 36.83
C THR A 527 7.09 19.02 36.05
N SER A 528 6.27 19.94 35.53
CA SER A 528 5.02 19.61 34.85
C SER A 528 5.26 19.21 33.38
N VAL A 529 5.82 18.01 33.16
CA VAL A 529 6.22 17.49 31.85
C VAL A 529 6.12 15.96 31.75
N SER A 530 5.84 15.44 30.56
CA SER A 530 5.84 14.00 30.27
C SER A 530 7.25 13.41 30.21
N LEU A 531 7.36 12.09 30.42
CA LEU A 531 8.60 11.35 30.22
C LEU A 531 8.95 11.29 28.73
N ALA A 532 7.94 11.26 27.86
CA ALA A 532 8.09 11.37 26.41
C ALA A 532 8.82 12.64 25.98
N ASP A 533 8.41 13.80 26.52
CA ASP A 533 9.11 15.07 26.28
C ASP A 533 10.47 15.12 26.97
N THR A 534 10.61 14.57 28.19
CA THR A 534 11.88 14.53 28.92
C THR A 534 12.95 13.72 28.17
N ILE A 535 12.58 12.57 27.58
CA ILE A 535 13.47 11.74 26.75
C ILE A 535 13.94 12.50 25.49
N VAL A 536 13.04 13.24 24.82
CA VAL A 536 13.41 14.02 23.62
C VAL A 536 14.27 15.23 23.98
N LEU A 537 13.92 15.94 25.06
CA LEU A 537 14.68 17.08 25.58
C LEU A 537 16.09 16.67 26.04
N ALA A 538 16.23 15.48 26.62
CA ALA A 538 17.50 14.88 26.99
C ALA A 538 18.42 14.65 25.78
N GLY A 539 17.88 14.13 24.67
CA GLY A 539 18.59 14.00 23.40
C GLY A 539 19.04 15.35 22.84
N ALA A 540 18.15 16.35 22.85
CA ALA A 540 18.48 17.71 22.40
C ALA A 540 19.61 18.34 23.23
N ALA A 541 19.54 18.25 24.57
CA ALA A 541 20.57 18.74 25.48
C ALA A 541 21.94 18.10 25.21
N ALA A 542 21.95 16.79 24.92
CA ALA A 542 23.17 16.05 24.63
C ALA A 542 23.80 16.43 23.28
N VAL A 543 22.98 16.73 22.26
CA VAL A 543 23.46 17.25 20.97
C VAL A 543 24.01 18.67 21.10
N GLU A 544 23.32 19.55 21.82
CA GLU A 544 23.80 20.91 22.12
C GLU A 544 25.14 20.88 22.88
N LYS A 545 25.25 20.01 23.90
CA LYS A 545 26.52 19.81 24.60
C LYS A 545 27.61 19.26 23.67
N ALA A 546 27.31 18.25 22.85
CA ALA A 546 28.30 17.67 21.94
C ALA A 546 28.84 18.68 20.92
N ALA A 547 27.98 19.59 20.43
CA ALA A 547 28.38 20.69 19.57
C ALA A 547 29.23 21.72 20.33
N ALA A 548 28.82 22.12 21.55
CA ALA A 548 29.56 23.07 22.38
C ALA A 548 30.94 22.53 22.81
N ASP A 549 31.04 21.24 23.14
CA ASP A 549 32.31 20.55 23.42
C ASP A 549 33.24 20.51 22.20
N ALA A 550 32.68 20.61 20.97
CA ALA A 550 33.41 20.76 19.71
C ALA A 550 33.61 22.24 19.28
N GLY A 551 33.28 23.21 20.14
CA GLY A 551 33.44 24.64 19.89
C GLY A 551 32.33 25.30 19.06
N VAL A 552 31.22 24.60 18.79
CA VAL A 552 30.09 25.09 17.99
C VAL A 552 28.89 25.38 18.89
N SER A 553 28.54 26.66 19.05
CA SER A 553 27.29 27.04 19.72
C SER A 553 26.09 26.80 18.81
N VAL A 554 25.15 25.96 19.26
CA VAL A 554 23.90 25.65 18.56
C VAL A 554 22.76 25.54 19.57
N SER A 555 21.55 25.90 19.14
CA SER A 555 20.31 25.60 19.86
C SER A 555 19.54 24.56 19.05
N VAL A 556 19.18 23.44 19.67
CA VAL A 556 18.38 22.38 19.05
C VAL A 556 16.91 22.65 19.37
N PRO A 557 16.06 22.91 18.35
CA PRO A 557 14.64 23.19 18.56
C PRO A 557 13.95 22.06 19.33
N PHE A 558 13.15 22.44 20.32
CA PHE A 558 12.33 21.53 21.08
C PHE A 558 10.86 21.94 20.96
N SER A 559 9.99 20.97 20.69
CA SER A 559 8.54 21.16 20.68
C SER A 559 7.96 20.16 21.67
N GLY A 560 7.50 20.65 22.81
CA GLY A 560 6.81 19.85 23.83
C GLY A 560 5.33 19.62 23.52
N GLY A 561 4.65 18.92 24.42
CA GLY A 561 3.26 18.50 24.27
C GLY A 561 3.10 17.00 23.97
N ARG A 562 4.14 16.19 24.15
CA ARG A 562 4.00 14.72 24.20
C ARG A 562 3.38 14.31 25.53
N THR A 563 2.78 13.13 25.54
CA THR A 563 2.16 12.52 26.73
C THR A 563 2.65 11.09 26.91
N ASP A 564 2.39 10.50 28.08
CA ASP A 564 2.86 9.17 28.46
C ASP A 564 1.72 8.14 28.37
N ALA A 565 1.79 7.17 27.46
CA ALA A 565 0.77 6.12 27.28
C ALA A 565 0.89 5.03 28.36
N SER A 566 -0.19 4.27 28.61
CA SER A 566 -0.16 3.06 29.47
C SER A 566 0.19 1.79 28.68
N GLN A 567 0.42 0.68 29.39
CA GLN A 567 0.57 -0.63 28.77
C GLN A 567 -0.75 -1.12 28.15
N ASP A 568 -1.90 -0.83 28.77
CA ASP A 568 -3.23 -1.18 28.23
C ASP A 568 -3.56 -0.43 26.92
N GLN A 569 -2.85 0.67 26.66
CA GLN A 569 -2.88 1.42 25.41
C GLN A 569 -1.82 0.95 24.41
N THR A 570 -1.04 -0.09 24.71
CA THR A 570 0.13 -0.54 23.95
C THR A 570 0.06 -2.05 23.72
N ASP A 571 -0.61 -2.42 22.64
CA ASP A 571 -0.76 -3.80 22.17
C ASP A 571 0.59 -4.42 21.78
N THR A 572 1.04 -5.42 22.53
CA THR A 572 2.31 -6.11 22.28
C THR A 572 2.37 -6.77 20.91
N ASP A 573 1.23 -7.27 20.44
CA ASP A 573 1.18 -8.21 19.33
C ASP A 573 1.22 -7.46 17.99
N THR A 574 0.78 -6.20 17.94
CA THR A 574 1.06 -5.31 16.79
C THR A 574 2.28 -4.41 16.98
N PHE A 575 2.76 -4.16 18.20
CA PHE A 575 3.99 -3.37 18.39
C PHE A 575 5.28 -4.14 18.06
N GLN A 576 5.30 -5.47 18.10
CA GLN A 576 6.46 -6.28 17.70
C GLN A 576 6.95 -5.96 16.27
N TYR A 577 6.04 -5.61 15.35
CA TYR A 577 6.38 -5.24 13.97
C TYR A 577 7.04 -3.86 13.82
N LEU A 578 7.25 -3.15 14.92
CA LEU A 578 8.08 -1.94 14.97
C LEU A 578 9.51 -2.23 15.48
N GLU A 579 9.84 -3.48 15.88
CA GLU A 579 11.23 -3.83 16.21
C GLU A 579 12.10 -3.76 14.93
N PRO A 580 13.16 -2.93 14.91
CA PRO A 580 14.02 -2.82 13.74
C PRO A 580 14.78 -4.13 13.49
N ARG A 581 14.78 -4.63 12.25
CA ARG A 581 15.68 -5.72 11.82
C ARG A 581 17.15 -5.25 11.70
N ALA A 582 17.35 -3.96 11.48
CA ALA A 582 18.62 -3.28 11.62
C ALA A 582 18.40 -1.80 11.97
N ASP A 583 19.42 -1.19 12.58
CA ASP A 583 19.48 0.25 12.83
C ASP A 583 20.92 0.72 12.60
N GLY A 584 21.20 1.19 11.38
CA GLY A 584 22.54 1.67 11.02
C GLY A 584 22.95 2.95 11.72
N PHE A 585 22.00 3.73 12.25
CA PHE A 585 22.28 4.92 13.07
C PHE A 585 22.81 4.52 14.46
N ARG A 586 22.33 3.39 15.01
CA ARG A 586 22.90 2.72 16.19
C ARG A 586 24.01 1.70 15.87
N ASN A 587 24.33 1.48 14.59
CA ASN A 587 25.28 0.47 14.10
C ASN A 587 24.97 -0.95 14.63
N TRP A 588 23.68 -1.30 14.61
CA TRP A 588 23.11 -2.56 15.09
C TRP A 588 22.41 -3.32 13.96
N ILE A 589 22.44 -4.64 14.01
CA ILE A 589 21.74 -5.56 13.10
C ILE A 589 21.29 -6.78 13.92
N ALA A 590 20.07 -7.26 13.67
CA ALA A 590 19.56 -8.46 14.30
C ALA A 590 20.37 -9.71 13.87
N PRO A 591 20.31 -10.82 14.64
CA PRO A 591 20.72 -12.13 14.14
C PRO A 591 20.00 -12.50 12.84
N ASP A 592 20.65 -13.35 12.03
CA ASP A 592 20.06 -14.11 10.92
C ASP A 592 19.34 -13.32 9.80
N VAL A 593 19.60 -12.01 9.69
CA VAL A 593 19.08 -11.19 8.59
C VAL A 593 19.80 -11.51 7.27
N LYS A 594 19.06 -12.04 6.28
CA LYS A 594 19.58 -12.42 4.94
C LYS A 594 20.02 -11.24 4.05
N LEU A 595 19.45 -10.04 4.25
CA LEU A 595 19.70 -8.85 3.41
C LEU A 595 20.98 -8.12 3.82
N SER A 596 21.59 -7.37 2.89
CA SER A 596 22.83 -6.63 3.19
C SER A 596 22.59 -5.41 4.11
N PRO A 597 23.57 -5.04 4.97
CA PRO A 597 23.44 -3.90 5.87
C PRO A 597 23.13 -2.56 5.17
N GLU A 598 23.64 -2.34 3.95
CA GLU A 598 23.35 -1.14 3.14
C GLU A 598 21.87 -1.08 2.75
N THR A 599 21.32 -2.19 2.25
CA THR A 599 19.92 -2.29 1.84
C THR A 599 19.01 -2.04 3.03
N LEU A 600 19.33 -2.65 4.18
CA LEU A 600 18.59 -2.45 5.42
C LEU A 600 18.70 -1.01 5.95
N LEU A 601 19.85 -0.35 5.81
CA LEU A 601 20.01 1.06 6.16
C LEU A 601 19.15 1.96 5.27
N VAL A 602 19.05 1.68 3.96
CA VAL A 602 18.22 2.48 3.04
C VAL A 602 16.72 2.27 3.28
N ASP A 603 16.27 1.04 3.48
CA ASP A 603 14.88 0.75 3.87
C ASP A 603 14.54 1.36 5.26
N ARG A 604 15.49 1.31 6.20
CA ARG A 604 15.32 1.92 7.52
C ARG A 604 15.28 3.45 7.46
N ALA A 605 16.11 4.05 6.61
CA ALA A 605 16.07 5.48 6.32
C ALA A 605 14.73 5.85 5.69
N TYR A 606 14.29 5.13 4.65
CA TYR A 606 12.98 5.30 4.00
C TYR A 606 11.83 5.30 5.01
N MET A 607 11.80 4.34 5.96
CA MET A 607 10.79 4.32 7.02
C MET A 607 10.87 5.57 7.91
N ALA A 608 12.06 6.03 8.29
CA ALA A 608 12.24 7.25 9.07
C ALA A 608 12.06 8.56 8.25
N CYS A 609 11.99 8.50 6.91
CA CYS A 609 11.99 9.64 6.01
C CYS A 609 10.64 10.35 5.92
N GLY A 610 10.26 11.03 7.01
CA GLY A 610 9.59 12.33 6.92
C GLY A 610 10.57 13.52 6.90
N CYS A 611 11.88 13.27 7.02
CA CYS A 611 12.87 14.29 7.43
C CYS A 611 14.22 14.27 6.68
N TRP A 612 14.34 13.57 5.54
CA TRP A 612 15.66 13.38 4.87
C TRP A 612 15.68 13.55 3.34
N ALA A 613 14.70 14.25 2.78
CA ALA A 613 15.00 15.02 1.56
C ALA A 613 15.97 16.15 1.97
N PRO A 614 17.08 16.39 1.25
CA PRO A 614 18.02 17.45 1.60
C PRO A 614 17.36 18.82 1.41
N THR A 615 16.99 19.47 2.51
CA THR A 615 16.28 20.75 2.48
C THR A 615 17.12 21.80 1.76
N PRO A 616 16.61 22.48 0.72
CA PRO A 616 17.31 23.63 0.14
C PRO A 616 17.51 24.69 1.22
N ALA A 617 18.70 25.27 1.28
CA ALA A 617 19.18 26.02 2.44
C ALA A 617 18.20 27.10 2.91
N THR A 618 17.86 27.06 4.21
CA THR A 618 16.84 27.89 4.84
C THR A 618 17.12 29.39 4.65
N ARG A 619 16.29 30.08 3.86
CA ARG A 619 16.27 31.55 3.87
C ARG A 619 15.65 32.05 5.18
N SER A 620 16.44 32.74 5.98
CA SER A 620 16.03 33.33 7.25
C SER A 620 14.93 34.38 7.08
N THR A 621 13.72 34.10 7.56
CA THR A 621 12.57 35.03 7.55
C THR A 621 12.67 36.09 8.66
N ALA A 622 13.69 36.95 8.60
CA ALA A 622 13.84 38.12 9.46
C ALA A 622 13.06 39.33 8.88
N SER A 623 11.73 39.32 9.01
CA SER A 623 10.86 40.33 8.39
C SER A 623 10.71 41.62 9.21
N SER A 624 11.67 42.53 9.10
CA SER A 624 11.57 43.92 9.59
C SER A 624 11.04 44.84 8.48
N PRO A 625 9.89 45.53 8.65
CA PRO A 625 9.25 46.27 7.56
C PRO A 625 9.78 47.71 7.42
N THR A 626 10.30 48.05 6.24
CA THR A 626 10.35 49.45 5.76
C THR A 626 9.95 49.53 4.27
N PRO A 627 9.14 50.53 3.86
CA PRO A 627 8.59 50.59 2.51
C PRO A 627 9.48 51.40 1.54
N ARG A 628 9.55 50.95 0.27
CA ARG A 628 9.81 51.85 -0.87
C ARG A 628 8.85 51.57 -2.00
N ALA A 629 8.47 52.63 -2.70
CA ALA A 629 7.36 52.61 -3.64
C ALA A 629 7.82 52.53 -5.10
N SER A 630 6.98 51.86 -5.90
CA SER A 630 6.63 52.21 -7.28
C SER A 630 7.71 52.47 -8.33
N CYS A 631 7.57 51.77 -9.46
CA CYS A 631 7.47 52.47 -10.73
C CYS A 631 6.35 51.84 -11.58
N ARG A 632 5.44 52.66 -12.14
CA ARG A 632 4.36 52.22 -13.04
C ARG A 632 4.58 52.79 -14.44
N ARG A 633 4.27 52.00 -15.47
CA ARG A 633 3.68 52.44 -16.74
C ARG A 633 2.55 51.47 -17.06
N THR A 634 1.25 51.75 -16.99
CA THR A 634 0.38 52.88 -17.46
C THR A 634 -0.05 52.79 -18.93
N SER A 635 -1.10 52.01 -19.18
CA SER A 635 -2.22 52.38 -20.08
C SER A 635 -3.41 51.42 -19.87
N SER A 636 -4.69 51.78 -20.10
CA SER A 636 -5.45 52.91 -19.51
C SER A 636 -6.92 52.90 -19.97
N ALA A 637 -7.86 52.54 -19.10
CA ALA A 637 -9.26 53.01 -19.05
C ALA A 637 -9.87 52.49 -17.71
N THR A 638 -10.44 53.22 -16.73
CA THR A 638 -11.47 54.29 -16.67
C THR A 638 -12.83 53.85 -17.24
N CYS A 639 -13.97 54.00 -16.54
CA CYS A 639 -14.32 54.77 -15.32
C CYS A 639 -15.06 53.87 -14.29
N SER A 640 -14.89 54.00 -12.97
CA SER A 640 -15.42 55.02 -12.02
C SER A 640 -16.93 54.82 -11.69
N THR A 641 -17.47 55.15 -10.51
CA THR A 641 -16.97 56.03 -9.43
C THR A 641 -17.59 55.68 -8.06
N SER A 642 -16.78 55.67 -6.98
CA SER A 642 -17.06 56.21 -5.61
C SER A 642 -18.30 55.75 -4.77
N ALA A 643 -18.32 55.84 -3.43
CA ALA A 643 -17.41 56.53 -2.51
C ALA A 643 -17.32 55.89 -1.09
N SER A 644 -16.17 56.05 -0.45
CA SER A 644 -15.95 56.45 0.97
C SER A 644 -16.94 55.94 2.06
N SER A 645 -16.52 55.04 2.96
CA SER A 645 -15.85 55.32 4.26
C SER A 645 -16.81 55.54 5.45
N GLY A 646 -16.51 55.09 6.68
CA GLY A 646 -15.35 54.32 7.11
C GLY A 646 -15.29 54.08 8.62
N ALA A 647 -14.24 53.37 9.05
CA ALA A 647 -13.72 53.18 10.42
C ALA A 647 -14.57 53.62 11.65
N ARG A 648 -14.89 52.66 12.53
CA ARG A 648 -14.15 52.48 13.81
C ARG A 648 -14.54 51.20 14.59
N ARG A 649 -13.51 50.50 15.08
CA ARG A 649 -13.52 49.66 16.30
C ARG A 649 -13.67 50.60 17.53
N PRO A 650 -14.10 50.16 18.74
CA PRO A 650 -13.44 49.01 19.41
C PRO A 650 -14.21 48.19 20.49
N THR A 651 -13.49 47.16 20.97
CA THR A 651 -13.45 46.60 22.36
C THR A 651 -14.66 46.00 23.07
N ARG A 652 -14.43 44.75 23.54
CA ARG A 652 -14.72 44.19 24.89
C ARG A 652 -16.19 44.03 25.33
N ALA A 653 -16.53 43.07 26.20
CA ALA A 653 -15.87 41.81 26.59
C ALA A 653 -16.85 40.97 27.44
N SER A 654 -16.62 39.65 27.51
CA SER A 654 -17.24 38.72 28.49
C SER A 654 -18.77 38.58 28.39
N THR A 655 -19.44 37.56 28.94
CA THR A 655 -18.98 36.50 29.87
C THR A 655 -19.61 35.14 29.51
N ARG A 656 -19.14 34.06 30.15
CA ARG A 656 -19.85 32.76 30.27
C ARG A 656 -21.33 33.00 30.62
N ALA A 657 -22.31 32.35 30.00
CA ALA A 657 -22.54 30.91 29.83
C ALA A 657 -22.97 30.20 31.13
N ALA A 658 -24.26 29.84 31.18
CA ALA A 658 -24.94 29.02 32.19
C ALA A 658 -26.17 28.40 31.47
N THR A 659 -26.21 27.08 31.22
CA THR A 659 -26.98 26.06 32.00
C THR A 659 -28.51 26.33 32.09
N ARG A 660 -29.43 25.36 31.96
CA ARG A 660 -29.33 23.89 31.95
C ARG A 660 -30.70 23.25 31.59
N THR A 661 -30.74 22.05 30.98
CA THR A 661 -31.77 20.96 31.12
C THR A 661 -33.29 21.26 30.92
N ALA A 662 -34.18 20.35 30.48
CA ALA A 662 -34.12 19.04 29.79
C ALA A 662 -35.57 18.51 29.56
N ARG A 663 -35.75 17.45 28.72
CA ARG A 663 -36.93 16.52 28.67
C ARG A 663 -38.29 17.15 28.22
N SER A 664 -39.32 16.44 27.73
CA SER A 664 -39.51 15.00 27.35
C SER A 664 -40.78 14.78 26.47
N CYS A 665 -40.74 13.76 25.60
CA CYS A 665 -41.82 12.81 25.17
C CYS A 665 -43.29 13.27 24.85
N ALA A 666 -43.63 13.30 23.54
CA ALA A 666 -44.82 12.69 22.84
C ALA A 666 -46.30 12.90 23.37
N PRO A 667 -47.40 12.35 22.76
CA PRO A 667 -47.65 11.78 21.41
C PRO A 667 -48.96 12.29 20.67
N ARG A 668 -49.12 11.97 19.35
CA ARG A 668 -50.35 11.56 18.54
C ARG A 668 -51.79 12.17 18.74
N PRO A 669 -52.79 12.01 17.81
CA PRO A 669 -52.81 11.74 16.34
C PRO A 669 -53.81 12.68 15.52
N PRO A 670 -54.82 12.29 14.67
CA PRO A 670 -55.18 13.03 13.43
C PRO A 670 -56.66 13.52 13.33
N PRO A 671 -57.15 13.97 12.14
CA PRO A 671 -58.32 13.28 11.53
C PRO A 671 -58.45 13.24 9.97
N THR A 672 -59.47 12.47 9.55
CA THR A 672 -60.15 12.19 8.25
C THR A 672 -60.97 13.37 7.63
N SER A 673 -61.64 13.37 6.44
CA SER A 673 -61.70 12.56 5.18
C SER A 673 -62.76 13.13 4.17
N CYS A 674 -62.69 12.81 2.86
CA CYS A 674 -63.79 12.87 1.84
C CYS A 674 -64.39 14.27 1.46
N SER A 675 -65.15 14.54 0.36
CA SER A 675 -65.34 14.03 -1.04
C SER A 675 -66.41 14.94 -1.76
N ALA A 676 -66.91 14.89 -3.03
CA ALA A 676 -66.72 14.10 -4.28
C ALA A 676 -67.40 14.81 -5.52
N ARG A 677 -67.04 14.42 -6.78
CA ARG A 677 -67.78 14.63 -8.09
C ARG A 677 -67.82 16.11 -8.62
N THR A 678 -68.09 16.46 -9.90
CA THR A 678 -68.57 15.74 -11.13
C THR A 678 -68.10 16.38 -12.48
N ARG A 679 -68.36 15.68 -13.60
CA ARG A 679 -68.25 15.96 -15.09
C ARG A 679 -68.57 17.42 -15.56
N SER A 680 -68.31 17.91 -16.80
CA SER A 680 -68.28 17.29 -18.15
C SER A 680 -67.74 18.22 -19.27
N CYS A 681 -67.12 17.70 -20.36
CA CYS A 681 -67.40 17.98 -21.80
C CYS A 681 -66.36 17.31 -22.76
N ALA A 682 -66.64 17.20 -24.07
CA ALA A 682 -65.92 16.27 -24.97
C ALA A 682 -65.90 16.61 -26.49
N ALA A 683 -65.00 15.93 -27.23
CA ALA A 683 -64.90 15.75 -28.70
C ALA A 683 -64.51 17.00 -29.54
N SER A 684 -63.99 16.93 -30.78
CA SER A 684 -63.72 15.83 -31.75
C SER A 684 -62.46 16.19 -32.62
N ARG A 685 -62.01 15.56 -33.74
CA ARG A 685 -62.55 14.55 -34.69
C ARG A 685 -61.41 13.71 -35.35
N ARG A 686 -61.28 13.66 -36.70
CA ARG A 686 -60.20 13.05 -37.52
C ARG A 686 -60.17 13.66 -38.94
N SER A 687 -59.03 13.62 -39.64
CA SER A 687 -58.93 13.60 -41.12
C SER A 687 -57.55 13.09 -41.59
N THR A 688 -57.46 12.52 -42.80
CA THR A 688 -56.22 11.95 -43.41
C THR A 688 -56.18 12.25 -44.95
N PRO A 689 -55.38 11.57 -45.83
CA PRO A 689 -54.53 12.22 -46.84
C PRO A 689 -55.19 12.37 -48.24
N PRO A 690 -54.47 12.79 -49.31
CA PRO A 690 -53.58 11.92 -50.12
C PRO A 690 -52.18 12.60 -50.34
N THR A 691 -51.27 12.36 -51.31
CA THR A 691 -51.27 11.65 -52.62
C THR A 691 -49.81 11.28 -53.03
N THR A 692 -49.61 10.35 -53.99
CA THR A 692 -48.31 10.12 -54.69
C THR A 692 -48.48 9.96 -56.20
N PRO A 693 -47.56 10.51 -57.02
CA PRO A 693 -46.94 9.79 -58.16
C PRO A 693 -45.44 10.17 -58.39
N ARG A 694 -44.59 9.44 -59.13
CA ARG A 694 -44.65 8.09 -59.74
C ARG A 694 -43.23 7.49 -59.95
N SER A 695 -43.15 6.16 -59.84
CA SER A 695 -42.22 5.18 -60.46
C SER A 695 -41.13 5.60 -61.48
N GLY A 696 -39.95 4.96 -61.36
CA GLY A 696 -39.00 4.72 -62.47
C GLY A 696 -37.86 3.75 -62.10
N SER A 697 -37.86 2.50 -62.61
CA SER A 697 -36.81 1.51 -62.29
C SER A 697 -36.66 0.37 -63.29
N CYS A 698 -35.43 0.11 -63.74
CA CYS A 698 -34.86 -1.12 -64.34
C CYS A 698 -33.35 -1.11 -63.99
N ARG A 699 -32.63 -2.19 -63.62
CA ARG A 699 -32.44 -3.54 -64.22
C ARG A 699 -31.80 -3.45 -65.63
N THR A 700 -30.76 -4.23 -66.01
CA THR A 700 -30.13 -5.42 -65.36
C THR A 700 -28.73 -5.70 -65.93
N SER A 701 -27.81 -6.26 -65.10
CA SER A 701 -26.66 -7.12 -65.49
C SER A 701 -25.56 -6.49 -66.40
N SER A 702 -24.34 -7.03 -66.58
CA SER A 702 -23.76 -8.36 -66.25
C SER A 702 -22.24 -8.30 -65.93
N ARG A 703 -21.66 -9.42 -65.48
CA ARG A 703 -20.22 -9.66 -65.23
C ARG A 703 -19.56 -10.29 -66.50
N PRO A 704 -18.23 -10.22 -66.72
CA PRO A 704 -17.32 -11.20 -66.10
C PRO A 704 -15.88 -10.71 -65.78
N GLY A 705 -15.06 -11.60 -65.19
CA GLY A 705 -13.57 -11.48 -65.10
C GLY A 705 -12.89 -12.19 -66.29
N PRO A 706 -11.75 -12.93 -66.16
CA PRO A 706 -11.26 -13.63 -64.94
C PRO A 706 -9.71 -13.84 -64.78
N ARG A 707 -9.31 -14.71 -63.80
CA ARG A 707 -8.01 -15.45 -63.67
C ARG A 707 -6.76 -14.60 -63.33
N SER A 708 -5.72 -15.11 -62.65
CA SER A 708 -5.43 -16.38 -61.94
C SER A 708 -4.40 -16.07 -60.81
N TRP A 709 -4.18 -16.88 -59.76
CA TRP A 709 -3.53 -18.21 -59.73
C TRP A 709 -4.04 -19.08 -58.56
N THR A 710 -3.77 -20.39 -58.62
CA THR A 710 -4.10 -21.39 -57.59
C THR A 710 -2.99 -22.44 -57.45
N TRP A 711 -2.83 -23.02 -56.27
CA TRP A 711 -2.23 -24.35 -56.12
C TRP A 711 -3.10 -25.22 -55.20
N THR A 712 -3.11 -26.53 -55.44
CA THR A 712 -4.05 -27.48 -54.82
C THR A 712 -3.39 -28.84 -54.60
N GLY A 713 -3.82 -29.59 -53.59
CA GLY A 713 -3.38 -30.98 -53.38
C GLY A 713 -4.16 -31.67 -52.27
N SER A 714 -4.81 -32.80 -52.55
CA SER A 714 -5.59 -33.56 -51.56
C SER A 714 -5.77 -35.06 -51.93
N THR A 715 -5.90 -35.90 -50.89
CA THR A 715 -6.50 -37.26 -50.85
C THR A 715 -5.88 -38.48 -51.60
N ALA A 716 -5.12 -39.29 -50.84
CA ALA A 716 -5.18 -40.79 -50.71
C ALA A 716 -4.87 -41.71 -51.95
N PRO A 717 -4.85 -43.08 -51.87
CA PRO A 717 -4.99 -44.02 -50.72
C PRO A 717 -4.07 -45.31 -50.70
N ARG A 718 -4.26 -46.18 -49.67
CA ARG A 718 -4.01 -47.67 -49.58
C ARG A 718 -2.63 -48.28 -49.12
N ARG A 719 -2.77 -49.49 -48.53
CA ARG A 719 -1.82 -50.43 -47.81
C ARG A 719 -1.11 -51.45 -48.77
N PRO A 720 -0.35 -52.52 -48.35
CA PRO A 720 0.10 -53.00 -47.01
C PRO A 720 1.58 -53.53 -46.88
N GLY A 721 2.00 -53.92 -45.65
CA GLY A 721 3.21 -54.75 -45.39
C GLY A 721 3.30 -55.28 -43.94
N VAL A 722 3.51 -56.59 -43.74
CA VAL A 722 3.38 -57.44 -42.50
C VAL A 722 4.09 -58.80 -42.78
N PRO A 723 4.60 -59.68 -41.86
CA PRO A 723 4.37 -59.86 -40.40
C PRO A 723 5.61 -60.13 -39.47
N SER A 724 5.31 -60.38 -38.17
CA SER A 724 5.85 -61.45 -37.26
C SER A 724 6.56 -60.95 -35.96
N CYS A 725 6.47 -61.60 -34.79
CA CYS A 725 5.53 -62.64 -34.31
C CYS A 725 5.36 -62.68 -32.75
N ARG A 726 4.54 -63.63 -32.27
CA ARG A 726 4.08 -63.93 -30.88
C ARG A 726 5.22 -64.05 -29.82
N GLY A 727 5.00 -63.92 -28.50
CA GLY A 727 3.76 -63.75 -27.71
C GLY A 727 3.93 -63.63 -26.17
N ARG A 728 2.84 -63.79 -25.40
CA ARG A 728 2.69 -63.72 -23.91
C ARG A 728 2.99 -65.10 -23.23
N PRO A 729 2.86 -65.35 -21.89
CA PRO A 729 2.50 -64.50 -20.72
C PRO A 729 3.31 -64.66 -19.37
N ARG A 730 3.12 -63.69 -18.44
CA ARG A 730 2.70 -63.76 -16.98
C ARG A 730 2.61 -65.14 -16.24
N PRO A 731 2.45 -65.21 -14.87
CA PRO A 731 2.49 -64.19 -13.77
C PRO A 731 3.09 -64.67 -12.39
N ARG A 732 2.85 -63.87 -11.32
CA ARG A 732 2.83 -64.16 -9.83
C ARG A 732 4.17 -64.00 -9.06
N GLY A 733 4.16 -63.55 -7.79
CA GLY A 733 3.06 -62.96 -7.01
C GLY A 733 3.32 -62.78 -5.49
N ARG A 734 2.47 -61.94 -4.85
CA ARG A 734 2.16 -61.77 -3.41
C ARG A 734 3.20 -62.19 -2.34
N GLY A 735 3.63 -61.22 -1.54
CA GLY A 735 4.16 -61.39 -0.16
C GLY A 735 3.75 -60.17 0.69
N THR A 736 3.47 -60.35 1.98
CA THR A 736 2.70 -59.37 2.79
C THR A 736 3.27 -59.21 4.21
N ILE A 737 2.82 -58.16 4.91
CA ILE A 737 2.79 -57.96 6.39
C ILE A 737 4.05 -57.34 7.06
N ARG A 738 3.76 -56.21 7.75
CA ARG A 738 4.23 -55.67 9.06
C ARG A 738 5.57 -56.08 9.69
N ALA A 739 6.21 -55.27 10.56
CA ALA A 739 6.13 -53.82 10.86
C ALA A 739 7.15 -53.49 12.00
N MET A 740 7.30 -52.18 12.27
CA MET A 740 7.61 -51.58 13.59
C MET A 740 9.04 -51.59 14.16
N ILE A 741 9.37 -50.40 14.70
CA ILE A 741 10.34 -50.08 15.76
C ILE A 741 11.82 -49.93 15.32
N ALA A 742 12.40 -48.83 15.81
CA ALA A 742 13.78 -48.34 15.64
C ALA A 742 14.51 -48.45 17.01
N PRO A 743 15.61 -47.74 17.34
CA PRO A 743 16.56 -46.97 16.52
C PRO A 743 18.03 -47.41 16.72
N GLY A 744 19.00 -46.78 16.04
CA GLY A 744 20.43 -47.07 16.30
C GLY A 744 21.40 -46.23 15.49
N THR A 745 22.18 -45.41 16.18
CA THR A 745 23.30 -44.61 15.66
C THR A 745 24.49 -45.47 15.20
N THR A 746 25.20 -45.06 14.13
CA THR A 746 26.65 -44.73 14.16
C THR A 746 27.15 -44.19 12.82
N ARG A 747 28.31 -43.52 12.83
CA ARG A 747 29.06 -43.11 11.63
C ARG A 747 29.88 -44.27 11.08
N HIS A 748 30.17 -44.26 9.78
CA HIS A 748 31.56 -44.21 9.30
C HIS A 748 31.66 -43.67 7.87
N ASP A 749 32.76 -42.98 7.58
CA ASP A 749 33.15 -42.50 6.26
C ASP A 749 33.65 -43.64 5.36
N VAL A 750 33.66 -43.44 4.02
CA VAL A 750 34.83 -43.68 3.14
C VAL A 750 34.53 -43.24 1.69
N GLU A 751 35.49 -42.51 1.11
CA GLU A 751 35.81 -42.23 -0.32
C GLU A 751 34.69 -41.83 -1.32
N ARG A 752 34.73 -40.67 -2.00
CA ARG A 752 35.76 -40.02 -2.87
C ARG A 752 35.85 -40.68 -4.26
N TRP A 753 35.81 -39.87 -5.32
CA TRP A 753 36.75 -39.85 -6.48
C TRP A 753 36.48 -38.62 -7.36
N SER A 754 37.42 -38.21 -8.23
CA SER A 754 37.40 -36.88 -8.90
C SER A 754 38.20 -36.82 -10.21
N LEU A 755 37.73 -36.00 -11.16
CA LEU A 755 38.48 -35.51 -12.35
C LEU A 755 38.15 -34.00 -12.48
N ARG A 756 39.04 -33.02 -12.75
CA ARG A 756 40.22 -32.87 -13.66
C ARG A 756 39.83 -32.96 -15.14
N GLU A 757 40.29 -32.09 -16.05
CA GLU A 757 41.31 -31.02 -16.07
C GLU A 757 40.91 -29.95 -17.14
N GLY A 758 41.58 -28.81 -17.39
CA GLY A 758 42.87 -28.27 -16.93
C GLY A 758 43.17 -26.87 -17.55
N ALA A 759 44.42 -26.38 -17.44
CA ALA A 759 44.95 -25.15 -18.07
C ALA A 759 46.13 -25.49 -19.01
N PRO A 760 46.76 -24.54 -19.76
CA PRO A 760 48.04 -23.95 -19.25
C PRO A 760 48.51 -22.59 -19.90
N TRP A 761 49.67 -22.01 -19.51
CA TRP A 761 50.42 -21.01 -20.34
C TRP A 761 50.12 -19.49 -20.16
N LEU A 762 50.74 -18.52 -19.44
CA LEU A 762 52.02 -18.20 -18.75
C LEU A 762 53.17 -17.53 -19.57
N ILE A 763 53.26 -16.18 -19.55
CA ILE A 763 54.46 -15.37 -19.89
C ILE A 763 54.64 -14.19 -18.88
N ARG A 764 55.89 -13.71 -18.75
CA ARG A 764 56.44 -12.56 -18.00
C ARG A 764 55.64 -11.24 -18.21
N GLY A 765 55.69 -10.23 -17.34
CA GLY A 765 56.42 -10.12 -16.05
C GLY A 765 56.99 -8.71 -15.79
N GLU A 766 56.14 -7.77 -15.34
CA GLU A 766 56.54 -6.41 -14.93
C GLU A 766 55.59 -5.86 -13.84
N LYS A 767 55.89 -4.72 -13.18
CA LYS A 767 55.14 -4.19 -12.01
C LYS A 767 54.21 -3.01 -12.36
N PRO A 768 52.87 -3.17 -12.35
CA PRO A 768 51.92 -2.04 -12.48
C PRO A 768 51.44 -1.48 -11.11
N GLY A 769 52.35 -1.35 -10.13
CA GLY A 769 51.99 -1.00 -8.74
C GLY A 769 51.74 0.50 -8.45
N THR A 770 51.99 1.40 -9.41
CA THR A 770 52.11 2.85 -9.14
C THR A 770 51.31 3.76 -10.07
N ALA A 771 50.67 3.23 -11.13
CA ALA A 771 49.88 4.04 -12.06
C ALA A 771 48.43 4.27 -11.57
N LEU A 772 47.75 3.22 -11.11
CA LEU A 772 46.32 3.25 -10.79
C LEU A 772 45.98 4.22 -9.63
N ALA A 773 46.92 4.41 -8.70
CA ALA A 773 46.79 5.31 -7.56
C ALA A 773 46.78 6.82 -7.90
N ARG A 774 47.00 7.21 -9.17
CA ARG A 774 46.98 8.61 -9.61
C ARG A 774 45.81 9.00 -10.52
N MET A 775 45.09 8.04 -11.11
CA MET A 775 43.95 8.34 -11.99
C MET A 775 42.59 8.32 -11.28
N LEU A 776 42.39 7.45 -10.28
CA LEU A 776 41.13 7.36 -9.52
C LEU A 776 40.59 8.69 -8.93
N PRO A 777 41.42 9.59 -8.34
CA PRO A 777 40.90 10.85 -7.78
C PRO A 777 40.46 11.85 -8.87
N PHE A 778 40.96 11.73 -10.10
CA PHE A 778 40.71 12.71 -11.15
C PHE A 778 39.34 12.52 -11.81
N THR A 779 38.94 11.28 -12.09
CA THR A 779 37.64 10.97 -12.72
C THR A 779 36.47 11.29 -11.79
N ILE A 780 36.64 11.11 -10.47
CA ILE A 780 35.59 11.40 -9.48
C ILE A 780 35.42 12.91 -9.26
N LEU A 781 36.49 13.71 -9.34
CA LEU A 781 36.41 15.17 -9.21
C LEU A 781 35.49 15.81 -10.27
N VAL A 782 35.56 15.32 -11.52
CA VAL A 782 34.77 15.86 -12.64
C VAL A 782 33.27 15.62 -12.46
N GLY A 783 32.88 14.47 -11.86
CA GLY A 783 31.47 14.14 -11.61
C GLY A 783 30.80 15.03 -10.54
N VAL A 784 31.57 15.72 -9.71
CA VAL A 784 31.06 16.57 -8.60
C VAL A 784 31.07 18.07 -8.97
N ALA A 785 31.58 18.45 -10.15
CA ALA A 785 31.67 19.85 -10.56
C ALA A 785 30.31 20.53 -10.82
N GLY A 786 29.29 19.77 -11.23
CA GLY A 786 27.98 20.31 -11.64
C GLY A 786 27.32 21.25 -10.61
N PRO A 787 27.08 20.82 -9.36
CA PRO A 787 26.47 21.67 -8.33
C PRO A 787 27.35 22.86 -7.90
N VAL A 788 28.67 22.78 -8.07
CA VAL A 788 29.62 23.83 -7.63
C VAL A 788 29.47 25.09 -8.49
N PHE A 789 29.29 24.95 -9.80
CA PHE A 789 29.05 26.09 -10.70
C PHE A 789 27.76 26.84 -10.37
N THR A 790 26.70 26.15 -9.91
CA THR A 790 25.44 26.79 -9.50
C THR A 790 25.60 27.65 -8.25
N VAL A 791 26.55 27.31 -7.36
CA VAL A 791 26.84 28.09 -6.15
C VAL A 791 27.76 29.28 -6.45
N LEU A 792 28.75 29.15 -7.35
CA LEU A 792 29.62 30.29 -7.71
C LEU A 792 28.83 31.50 -8.24
N GLY A 793 27.81 31.26 -9.07
CA GLY A 793 26.97 32.32 -9.65
C GLY A 793 26.12 33.12 -8.64
N ALA A 794 26.11 32.73 -7.36
CA ALA A 794 25.41 33.43 -6.29
C ALA A 794 26.33 34.26 -5.37
N VAL A 795 27.66 34.19 -5.56
CA VAL A 795 28.64 34.78 -4.61
C VAL A 795 29.49 35.89 -5.26
N LEU A 796 29.72 35.83 -6.58
CA LEU A 796 30.58 36.78 -7.30
C LEU A 796 29.81 37.42 -8.47
N PRO A 797 29.55 38.74 -8.46
CA PRO A 797 29.09 39.43 -9.66
C PRO A 797 30.23 39.52 -10.67
N ALA A 798 29.98 39.17 -11.93
CA ALA A 798 30.89 39.44 -13.03
C ALA A 798 30.50 40.76 -13.70
N ASP A 799 31.48 41.62 -13.97
CA ASP A 799 31.31 42.74 -14.90
C ASP A 799 31.22 42.21 -16.34
N ASP A 800 30.73 43.07 -17.27
CA ASP A 800 30.36 42.72 -18.66
C ASP A 800 31.50 42.13 -19.54
N THR A 801 32.73 42.01 -19.03
CA THR A 801 33.87 41.33 -19.70
C THR A 801 34.09 39.88 -19.25
N GLY A 802 33.36 39.37 -18.25
CA GLY A 802 33.41 37.96 -17.84
C GLY A 802 34.69 37.51 -17.11
N THR A 803 35.51 38.45 -16.66
CA THR A 803 36.74 38.22 -15.89
C THR A 803 36.50 38.41 -14.39
N VAL A 804 36.99 37.46 -13.57
CA VAL A 804 36.81 37.47 -12.11
C VAL A 804 38.17 37.49 -11.43
N ASP A 805 38.54 38.63 -10.82
CA ASP A 805 39.69 38.73 -9.93
C ASP A 805 39.30 38.27 -8.52
N LEU A 806 40.00 37.25 -7.99
CA LEU A 806 39.76 36.72 -6.65
C LEU A 806 40.73 37.33 -5.64
N THR A 807 40.21 37.87 -4.54
CA THR A 807 41.07 38.34 -3.44
C THR A 807 41.64 37.16 -2.64
N PRO A 808 42.70 37.38 -1.82
CA PRO A 808 43.16 36.38 -0.86
C PRO A 808 42.08 35.99 0.17
N GLU A 809 41.15 36.88 0.53
CA GLU A 809 40.03 36.54 1.43
C GLU A 809 39.00 35.65 0.75
N ASP A 810 38.67 35.91 -0.52
CA ASP A 810 37.73 35.08 -1.27
C ASP A 810 38.31 33.70 -1.55
N SER A 811 39.62 33.64 -1.80
CA SER A 811 40.38 32.38 -1.88
C SER A 811 40.29 31.58 -0.56
N LEU A 812 40.38 32.25 0.59
CA LEU A 812 40.25 31.63 1.91
C LEU A 812 38.81 31.15 2.19
N ARG A 813 37.79 31.93 1.78
CA ARG A 813 36.37 31.55 1.85
C ARG A 813 36.07 30.34 0.96
N LEU A 814 36.60 30.30 -0.25
CA LEU A 814 36.48 29.15 -1.17
C LEU A 814 37.08 27.89 -0.55
N LEU A 815 38.27 28.01 0.06
CA LEU A 815 38.93 26.92 0.78
C LEU A 815 38.09 26.41 1.96
N LEU A 816 37.45 27.32 2.72
CA LEU A 816 36.60 26.97 3.85
C LEU A 816 35.33 26.22 3.42
N VAL A 817 34.68 26.67 2.34
CA VAL A 817 33.50 26.00 1.75
C VAL A 817 33.85 24.61 1.22
N LEU A 818 35.00 24.47 0.54
CA LEU A 818 35.50 23.18 0.08
C LEU A 818 35.83 22.22 1.24
N LEU A 819 36.44 22.73 2.31
CA LEU A 819 36.73 21.95 3.52
C LEU A 819 35.45 21.47 4.23
N VAL A 820 34.47 22.34 4.44
CA VAL A 820 33.19 21.97 5.08
C VAL A 820 32.40 20.98 4.22
N GLY A 821 32.37 21.18 2.89
CA GLY A 821 31.74 20.25 1.94
C GLY A 821 32.37 18.85 1.93
N LEU A 822 33.64 18.72 2.31
CA LEU A 822 34.34 17.44 2.42
C LEU A 822 34.08 16.67 3.72
N VAL A 823 33.60 17.32 4.79
CA VAL A 823 33.39 16.65 6.09
C VAL A 823 32.34 15.54 6.01
N VAL A 824 31.23 15.78 5.32
CA VAL A 824 30.12 14.80 5.22
C VAL A 824 30.52 13.57 4.38
N PRO A 825 31.11 13.69 3.17
CA PRO A 825 31.67 12.56 2.45
C PRO A 825 32.74 11.78 3.24
N VAL A 826 33.62 12.47 3.97
CA VAL A 826 34.66 11.82 4.80
C VAL A 826 34.04 11.07 5.98
N ALA A 827 33.01 11.61 6.64
CA ALA A 827 32.28 10.91 7.70
C ALA A 827 31.64 9.60 7.17
N VAL A 828 30.95 9.67 6.02
CA VAL A 828 30.40 8.49 5.34
C VAL A 828 31.49 7.48 4.97
N MET A 829 32.62 7.95 4.43
CA MET A 829 33.76 7.08 4.09
C MET A 829 34.39 6.42 5.33
N VAL A 830 34.50 7.11 6.46
CA VAL A 830 34.99 6.55 7.73
C VAL A 830 34.02 5.50 8.28
N VAL A 831 32.71 5.71 8.18
CA VAL A 831 31.69 4.68 8.51
C VAL A 831 31.84 3.47 7.58
N PHE A 832 31.92 3.68 6.27
CA PHE A 832 32.09 2.62 5.25
C PHE A 832 33.35 1.77 5.50
N LEU A 833 34.48 2.40 5.78
CA LEU A 833 35.74 1.72 6.10
C LEU A 833 35.68 0.95 7.44
N ARG A 834 34.94 1.46 8.44
CA ARG A 834 34.71 0.76 9.72
C ARG A 834 33.79 -0.45 9.57
N LEU A 835 32.72 -0.33 8.78
CA LEU A 835 31.82 -1.45 8.44
C LEU A 835 32.58 -2.56 7.71
N ARG A 836 33.31 -2.20 6.65
CA ARG A 836 34.12 -3.14 5.87
C ARG A 836 35.14 -3.90 6.73
N ARG A 837 35.94 -3.20 7.56
CA ARG A 837 36.89 -3.86 8.46
C ARG A 837 36.23 -4.79 9.48
N ARG A 838 35.04 -4.46 9.99
CA ARG A 838 34.27 -5.35 10.88
C ARG A 838 33.80 -6.61 10.15
N HIS A 839 33.39 -6.50 8.89
CA HIS A 839 32.99 -7.66 8.07
C HIS A 839 34.19 -8.56 7.72
N GLU A 840 35.33 -7.98 7.36
CA GLU A 840 36.58 -8.71 7.08
C GLU A 840 37.09 -9.44 8.35
N CYS A 841 37.01 -8.81 9.53
CA CYS A 841 37.36 -9.47 10.80
C CYS A 841 36.38 -10.58 11.21
N ARG A 842 35.07 -10.45 10.91
CA ARG A 842 34.07 -11.51 11.20
C ARG A 842 34.22 -12.71 10.27
N THR A 843 34.53 -12.51 8.99
CA THR A 843 34.73 -13.62 8.02
C THR A 843 36.04 -14.38 8.25
N ALA A 844 37.07 -13.73 8.79
CA ALA A 844 38.30 -14.40 9.22
C ALA A 844 38.14 -15.32 10.45
N ALA A 845 37.04 -15.20 11.20
CA ALA A 845 36.84 -15.86 12.49
C ALA A 845 36.03 -17.17 12.40
N ARG A 846 36.53 -18.19 11.67
CA ARG A 846 36.07 -19.58 11.80
C ARG A 846 37.15 -20.46 12.46
N PRO A 847 36.83 -21.27 13.48
CA PRO A 847 37.83 -22.02 14.23
C PRO A 847 38.32 -23.26 13.47
N GLY A 848 39.60 -23.30 13.07
CA GLY A 848 40.10 -24.28 12.10
C GLY A 848 41.57 -24.70 12.19
N ARG A 849 42.18 -24.71 13.39
CA ARG A 849 43.61 -25.02 13.70
C ARG A 849 44.63 -24.04 13.11
N TRP A 850 45.57 -23.61 13.95
CA TRP A 850 47.05 -23.54 13.76
C TRP A 850 47.60 -22.67 14.90
N ALA A 851 48.26 -23.30 15.88
CA ALA A 851 48.62 -22.66 17.15
C ALA A 851 50.10 -22.27 17.23
N SER A 852 50.48 -21.19 16.54
CA SER A 852 51.79 -20.53 16.72
C SER A 852 51.76 -19.08 16.22
N SER A 853 52.59 -18.21 16.83
CA SER A 853 52.84 -16.81 16.42
C SER A 853 51.63 -15.89 16.24
N ALA A 854 51.03 -15.44 17.36
CA ALA A 854 50.10 -14.31 17.42
C ALA A 854 50.41 -13.35 18.61
N ARG A 855 51.63 -12.80 18.65
CA ARG A 855 52.07 -11.81 19.67
C ARG A 855 52.28 -10.40 19.08
N SER A 856 51.22 -9.70 18.66
CA SER A 856 51.33 -8.25 18.34
C SER A 856 49.99 -7.49 18.15
N CYS A 857 49.10 -7.50 19.16
CA CYS A 857 47.99 -6.54 19.24
C CYS A 857 47.80 -6.03 20.68
N ARG A 858 48.72 -5.18 21.16
CA ARG A 858 48.44 -4.24 22.27
C ARG A 858 48.03 -2.89 21.68
N ALA A 859 47.26 -2.12 22.45
CA ALA A 859 46.69 -0.85 22.01
C ALA A 859 47.76 0.22 21.73
N GLY A 860 47.45 1.10 20.78
CA GLY A 860 48.13 2.38 20.57
C GLY A 860 47.06 3.47 20.43
N SER A 861 47.09 4.44 21.33
CA SER A 861 46.13 5.55 21.42
C SER A 861 46.82 6.88 21.14
N SER A 862 46.54 7.49 19.98
CA SER A 862 46.96 8.85 19.65
C SER A 862 46.21 9.35 18.41
N THR A 863 45.70 10.58 18.48
CA THR A 863 45.15 11.40 17.36
C THR A 863 44.15 10.68 16.45
#